data_AF-A0A8C1H126-F1
#
_entry.id   AF-A0A8C1H126-F1
#
_cell.length_a   1.000
_cell.length_b   1.000
_cell.length_c   1.000
_cell.angle_alpha   90.00
_cell.angle_beta   90.00
_cell.angle_gamma   90.00
#
_symmetry.space_group_name_H-M   'P 1'
#
loop_
_entity.id
_entity.type
_entity.pdbx_description
1 polymer ?
#
loop_
_entity_poly.entity_id
_entity_poly.type
_entity_poly.pdbx_seq_one_letter_code
_entity_poly.pdbx_strand_id
1 'polypeptide(L)'
;SRPVFWHLSRESCETILNTPQRFVQLCIELVIIDVFFFPSRHHNKIRRLDGKLLQNFTALETLDLSNNDITELREHCFPPGLQIKDLHLSSNKIVHLEFGAFKNLAGSLQLLKLNRNRLTHLPVKGLELPRLTQLELSRNKLRLIEGLTFQGLSSLEVLKLQRNNISRLTDGAFWGLARMRVLHLDYNSLQEVNSGSLYGLESLLQLYLSNNSISNFNPEGWGFCERLRELNLSYNNLTKLSEGGFAKLVNLISLRLGHNSISHITEGAFRGLSSLQTLELDHNDISGTIEDTNGAFTGLENLHKLTLFGNKIKSVAKKAFSGLEALEHLNLAENAIRSIQPEAFSKMKNLRYLHIQSDSFLCDCQLHWFPEWLVTRGLKAGVQATCAHPESLKGTSIYQAPPQSFVCDDLPKPQITVHPVTTAAVLGKDVHLTCTAASSSSSPMTFTWLKDQETLRQAEVENFAHVRASDGGVMEYTTILHLRHVTFNHEGRYQCIISNHFGSSYSNKARVTVNVLPSFVKTPRDIMIRTGTKARLECAAEGHPTPQVAWQKDGGTDFPAARERRMRVMPDDDVFFIMDVKPEDMGVYSCTAKNTAGMISANVTLTVLETPHLAQEMEDRNVVVGETVALQCKALGSPPPRITWLKGEEPLRPSDHHYFTPGNQLLVIGSTTLEDAGRYTCVMSNTLGTERAHCQLNVYQRFEDCAPFSSPSTVTVGIIVIAVVTSIVVTSLVWVCIIYQTRKKSEECSVNTDETIVPPDVPSYLSSQGTLSERQDACIRVESNGGSQANGHIENNAPFISGYDGPVVCTDCLENGTNYSKHCNYLPHGIAPPSGLEYQQTRQTSTFTSHNNEPHCNGTPNGVRKDNQTPIFPTNHDRVTISPSSHQYNDRKGENEEETDSSGFHAINSRQLSHAS
;
A
#
# COMPACT_ATOMS: atom_id res chain seq x y z
N SER A 1 63.25 31.67 -5.62
CA SER A 1 62.05 32.53 -5.44
C SER A 1 62.10 33.70 -6.41
N ARG A 2 61.41 33.55 -7.55
CA ARG A 2 61.12 34.50 -8.67
C ARG A 2 60.99 33.63 -9.93
N PRO A 3 59.86 33.65 -10.66
CA PRO A 3 59.77 32.99 -11.96
C PRO A 3 60.49 33.86 -13.01
N VAL A 4 61.59 33.37 -13.57
CA VAL A 4 62.29 34.05 -14.68
C VAL A 4 61.74 33.50 -15.99
N PHE A 5 60.79 34.22 -16.59
CA PHE A 5 60.39 34.00 -17.97
C PHE A 5 61.53 34.45 -18.89
N TRP A 6 62.20 33.49 -19.54
CA TRP A 6 63.19 33.78 -20.58
C TRP A 6 62.49 34.02 -21.92
N HIS A 7 62.25 35.28 -22.26
CA HIS A 7 62.03 35.67 -23.65
C HIS A 7 63.40 35.90 -24.32
N LEU A 8 63.80 34.99 -25.21
CA LEU A 8 64.91 35.19 -26.14
C LEU A 8 64.37 35.25 -27.56
N SER A 9 64.67 36.34 -28.27
CA SER A 9 64.46 36.42 -29.72
C SER A 9 65.60 35.73 -30.47
N ARG A 10 65.37 35.41 -31.75
CA ARG A 10 66.21 34.51 -32.54
C ARG A 10 67.60 35.06 -32.93
N GLU A 11 67.91 36.31 -32.59
CA GLU A 11 69.05 37.06 -33.13
C GLU A 11 70.28 37.10 -32.20
N SER A 12 70.21 36.53 -30.99
CA SER A 12 71.27 36.65 -29.97
C SER A 12 72.29 35.50 -29.91
N CYS A 13 72.30 34.56 -30.87
CA CYS A 13 73.04 33.30 -30.76
C CYS A 13 74.30 33.14 -31.62
N GLU A 14 74.71 34.14 -32.43
CA GLU A 14 75.86 33.98 -33.35
C GLU A 14 77.24 34.30 -32.74
N THR A 15 77.32 34.82 -31.52
CA THR A 15 78.56 35.49 -31.01
C THR A 15 79.31 34.75 -29.88
N ILE A 16 78.98 33.49 -29.56
CA ILE A 16 79.68 32.71 -28.51
C ILE A 16 80.14 31.33 -29.01
N LEU A 17 81.09 31.33 -29.95
CA LEU A 17 81.83 30.15 -30.39
C LEU A 17 83.19 30.08 -29.68
N ASN A 18 83.32 29.24 -28.63
CA ASN A 18 84.53 28.49 -28.24
C ASN A 18 84.42 27.82 -26.84
N THR A 19 83.84 26.62 -26.75
CA THR A 19 84.20 25.59 -25.72
C THR A 19 83.46 24.27 -25.97
N PRO A 20 84.12 23.19 -26.45
CA PRO A 20 83.42 21.98 -26.88
C PRO A 20 82.64 21.22 -25.79
N GLN A 21 83.17 21.13 -24.57
CA GLN A 21 82.64 20.22 -23.54
C GLN A 21 81.33 20.70 -22.89
N ARG A 22 81.09 22.02 -22.78
CA ARG A 22 79.78 22.53 -22.34
C ARG A 22 78.74 22.49 -23.46
N PHE A 23 79.16 22.55 -24.72
CA PHE A 23 78.26 22.59 -25.86
C PHE A 23 77.45 21.29 -26.02
N VAL A 24 78.05 20.11 -25.77
CA VAL A 24 77.32 18.83 -25.84
C VAL A 24 76.22 18.75 -24.77
N GLN A 25 76.53 19.13 -23.53
CA GLN A 25 75.55 19.18 -22.43
C GLN A 25 74.42 20.18 -22.75
N LEU A 26 74.78 21.41 -23.15
CA LEU A 26 73.82 22.47 -23.42
C LEU A 26 72.98 22.21 -24.69
N CYS A 27 73.52 21.54 -25.70
CA CYS A 27 72.74 21.13 -26.88
C CYS A 27 71.81 19.95 -26.60
N ILE A 28 72.20 19.01 -25.73
CA ILE A 28 71.26 17.97 -25.24
C ILE A 28 70.13 18.64 -24.45
N GLU A 29 70.44 19.60 -23.58
CA GLU A 29 69.44 20.37 -22.84
C GLU A 29 68.54 21.20 -23.77
N LEU A 30 69.09 21.93 -24.75
CA LEU A 30 68.32 22.76 -25.69
C LEU A 30 67.45 21.94 -26.67
N VAL A 31 67.98 20.83 -27.22
CA VAL A 31 67.18 19.95 -28.10
C VAL A 31 66.08 19.23 -27.32
N ILE A 32 66.27 18.99 -26.02
CA ILE A 32 65.21 18.49 -25.13
C ILE A 32 64.21 19.62 -24.80
N ILE A 33 64.64 20.86 -24.58
CA ILE A 33 63.74 22.00 -24.31
C ILE A 33 62.77 22.24 -25.48
N ASP A 34 63.24 22.22 -26.74
CA ASP A 34 62.37 22.34 -27.93
C ASP A 34 61.39 21.16 -28.09
N VAL A 35 61.74 19.97 -27.58
CA VAL A 35 60.90 18.75 -27.68
C VAL A 35 59.89 18.63 -26.53
N PHE A 36 60.18 19.19 -25.35
CA PHE A 36 59.40 18.95 -24.11
C PHE A 36 58.70 20.18 -23.51
N PHE A 37 59.08 21.42 -23.87
CA PHE A 37 58.57 22.63 -23.18
C PHE A 37 57.68 23.58 -24.01
N PHE A 38 57.49 23.34 -25.31
CA PHE A 38 56.64 24.18 -26.16
C PHE A 38 55.42 23.44 -26.74
N PRO A 39 54.19 24.00 -26.65
CA PRO A 39 52.99 23.46 -27.30
C PRO A 39 52.95 23.74 -28.83
N SER A 40 54.11 23.66 -29.50
CA SER A 40 54.35 24.25 -30.82
C SER A 40 54.22 23.26 -31.99
N ARG A 41 52.99 22.83 -32.30
CA ARG A 41 52.52 22.20 -33.58
C ARG A 41 53.23 20.95 -34.13
N HIS A 42 54.40 20.55 -33.65
CA HIS A 42 55.15 19.42 -34.17
C HIS A 42 54.74 18.12 -33.47
N HIS A 43 54.30 17.15 -34.28
CA HIS A 43 53.88 15.84 -33.80
C HIS A 43 55.12 14.99 -33.49
N ASN A 44 55.57 15.04 -32.25
CA ASN A 44 56.65 14.18 -31.77
C ASN A 44 56.22 12.70 -31.90
N LYS A 45 57.11 11.85 -32.40
CA LYS A 45 56.82 10.44 -32.74
C LYS A 45 57.33 9.46 -31.67
N ILE A 46 57.33 9.88 -30.40
CA ILE A 46 57.82 9.04 -29.29
C ILE A 46 56.87 7.84 -29.15
N ARG A 47 57.40 6.63 -29.39
CA ARG A 47 56.64 5.36 -29.32
C ARG A 47 56.80 4.61 -28.01
N ARG A 48 57.92 4.84 -27.34
CA ARG A 48 58.35 4.23 -26.07
C ARG A 48 59.11 5.27 -25.27
N LEU A 49 59.00 5.19 -23.95
CA LEU A 49 59.77 5.98 -23.00
C LEU A 49 60.92 5.11 -22.47
N ASP A 50 62.15 5.61 -22.51
CA ASP A 50 63.29 5.02 -21.80
C ASP A 50 63.59 5.91 -20.59
N GLY A 51 63.45 5.35 -19.38
CA GLY A 51 63.68 6.07 -18.13
C GLY A 51 65.09 6.68 -18.00
N LYS A 52 66.10 6.14 -18.71
CA LYS A 52 67.46 6.69 -18.74
C LYS A 52 67.49 8.13 -19.26
N LEU A 53 66.59 8.49 -20.18
CA LEU A 53 66.48 9.85 -20.72
C LEU A 53 65.98 10.86 -19.67
N LEU A 54 65.21 10.40 -18.69
CA LEU A 54 64.65 11.24 -17.62
C LEU A 54 65.53 11.29 -16.36
N GLN A 55 66.51 10.39 -16.22
CA GLN A 55 67.25 10.17 -14.97
C GLN A 55 68.00 11.41 -14.44
N ASN A 56 68.42 12.33 -15.31
CA ASN A 56 69.13 13.55 -14.93
C ASN A 56 68.18 14.72 -14.57
N PHE A 57 66.88 14.61 -14.86
CA PHE A 57 65.91 15.71 -14.73
C PHE A 57 65.21 15.73 -13.36
N THR A 58 65.98 15.58 -12.28
CA THR A 58 65.46 15.45 -10.90
C THR A 58 64.67 16.66 -10.40
N ALA A 59 64.95 17.86 -10.92
CA ALA A 59 64.23 19.10 -10.62
C ALA A 59 62.97 19.34 -11.48
N LEU A 60 62.58 18.40 -12.36
CA LEU A 60 61.44 18.55 -13.27
C LEU A 60 60.10 18.38 -12.54
N GLU A 61 59.35 19.48 -12.38
CA GLU A 61 58.03 19.46 -11.73
C GLU A 61 56.87 19.19 -12.71
N THR A 62 57.03 19.48 -14.00
CA THR A 62 56.00 19.30 -15.04
C THR A 62 56.61 18.59 -16.24
N LEU A 63 55.94 17.56 -16.76
CA LEU A 63 56.35 16.79 -17.94
C LEU A 63 55.15 16.61 -18.89
N ASP A 64 55.23 17.21 -20.07
CA ASP A 64 54.23 17.00 -21.13
C ASP A 64 54.78 16.07 -22.23
N LEU A 65 54.13 14.91 -22.36
CA LEU A 65 54.36 13.87 -23.37
C LEU A 65 53.14 13.70 -24.28
N SER A 66 52.23 14.68 -24.31
CA SER A 66 50.97 14.59 -25.05
C SER A 66 51.16 14.58 -26.57
N ASN A 67 50.15 14.11 -27.30
CA ASN A 67 50.09 14.08 -28.76
C ASN A 67 51.24 13.32 -29.43
N ASN A 68 51.75 12.29 -28.73
CA ASN A 68 52.81 11.39 -29.18
C ASN A 68 52.24 10.03 -29.64
N ASP A 69 53.15 9.11 -29.96
CA ASP A 69 52.87 7.80 -30.53
C ASP A 69 52.93 6.67 -29.47
N ILE A 70 52.95 7.00 -28.16
CA ILE A 70 53.25 6.07 -27.04
C ILE A 70 52.15 5.01 -26.93
N THR A 71 52.53 3.73 -26.84
CA THR A 71 51.58 2.58 -26.84
C THR A 71 51.48 1.82 -25.52
N GLU A 72 52.49 1.93 -24.66
CA GLU A 72 52.65 1.18 -23.41
C GLU A 72 53.36 2.05 -22.36
N LEU A 73 53.03 1.86 -21.08
CA LEU A 73 53.79 2.40 -19.95
C LEU A 73 54.15 1.27 -18.99
N ARG A 74 55.41 1.25 -18.55
CA ARG A 74 56.08 0.18 -17.79
C ARG A 74 56.69 0.72 -16.50
N GLU A 75 56.99 -0.12 -15.51
CA GLU A 75 57.58 0.30 -14.21
C GLU A 75 58.87 1.14 -14.40
N HIS A 76 59.68 0.81 -15.41
CA HIS A 76 60.95 1.48 -15.69
C HIS A 76 60.84 2.76 -16.56
N CYS A 77 59.63 3.20 -16.95
CA CYS A 77 59.45 4.42 -17.74
C CYS A 77 59.85 5.69 -16.98
N PHE A 78 59.68 5.70 -15.65
CA PHE A 78 60.00 6.85 -14.80
C PHE A 78 61.01 6.41 -13.71
N PRO A 79 62.28 6.86 -13.77
CA PRO A 79 63.30 6.49 -12.78
C PRO A 79 63.03 7.11 -11.39
N PRO A 80 63.61 6.54 -10.32
CA PRO A 80 63.56 7.14 -8.99
C PRO A 80 64.32 8.47 -8.95
N GLY A 81 63.85 9.39 -8.09
CA GLY A 81 64.47 10.72 -7.88
C GLY A 81 63.82 11.88 -8.64
N LEU A 82 62.91 11.59 -9.58
CA LEU A 82 62.06 12.60 -10.23
C LEU A 82 61.10 13.25 -9.21
N GLN A 83 60.82 14.55 -9.39
CA GLN A 83 59.90 15.34 -8.55
C GLN A 83 58.67 15.85 -9.32
N ILE A 84 58.25 15.11 -10.36
CA ILE A 84 57.14 15.49 -11.24
C ILE A 84 55.84 15.56 -10.43
N LYS A 85 55.19 16.73 -10.45
CA LYS A 85 53.86 17.02 -9.91
C LYS A 85 52.79 16.87 -11.00
N ASP A 86 53.09 17.34 -12.21
CA ASP A 86 52.15 17.37 -13.33
C ASP A 86 52.68 16.51 -14.50
N LEU A 87 51.99 15.41 -14.80
CA LEU A 87 52.33 14.51 -15.90
C LEU A 87 51.20 14.46 -16.93
N HIS A 88 51.47 14.95 -18.14
CA HIS A 88 50.53 14.86 -19.26
C HIS A 88 50.98 13.80 -20.26
N LEU A 89 50.09 12.85 -20.56
CA LEU A 89 50.25 11.75 -21.52
C LEU A 89 49.05 11.73 -22.49
N SER A 90 48.39 12.87 -22.66
CA SER A 90 47.14 13.02 -23.41
C SER A 90 47.30 12.72 -24.91
N SER A 91 46.24 12.32 -25.60
CA SER A 91 46.24 12.12 -27.07
C SER A 91 47.31 11.15 -27.59
N ASN A 92 47.70 10.15 -26.79
CA ASN A 92 48.64 9.11 -27.19
C ASN A 92 47.91 7.84 -27.68
N LYS A 93 48.62 6.72 -27.83
CA LYS A 93 48.08 5.43 -28.28
C LYS A 93 48.10 4.36 -27.18
N ILE A 94 48.19 4.77 -25.90
CA ILE A 94 48.46 3.87 -24.76
C ILE A 94 47.29 2.89 -24.60
N VAL A 95 47.58 1.59 -24.66
CA VAL A 95 46.60 0.50 -24.51
C VAL A 95 46.66 -0.14 -23.12
N HIS A 96 47.86 -0.20 -22.54
CA HIS A 96 48.17 -0.92 -21.30
C HIS A 96 48.99 -0.04 -20.35
N LEU A 97 48.68 -0.13 -19.05
CA LEU A 97 49.46 0.42 -17.95
C LEU A 97 49.95 -0.76 -17.12
N GLU A 98 51.26 -0.94 -17.02
CA GLU A 98 51.84 -1.96 -16.14
C GLU A 98 51.59 -1.60 -14.67
N PHE A 99 51.47 -2.62 -13.81
CA PHE A 99 51.39 -2.41 -12.37
C PHE A 99 52.63 -1.65 -11.88
N GLY A 100 52.45 -0.58 -11.09
CA GLY A 100 53.57 0.23 -10.62
C GLY A 100 54.20 1.17 -11.65
N ALA A 101 53.63 1.33 -12.86
CA ALA A 101 54.16 2.22 -13.91
C ALA A 101 54.43 3.68 -13.48
N PHE A 102 53.84 4.15 -12.37
CA PHE A 102 54.04 5.50 -11.82
C PHE A 102 54.61 5.50 -10.38
N LYS A 103 55.03 4.34 -9.85
CA LYS A 103 55.43 4.12 -8.45
C LYS A 103 56.53 5.06 -7.96
N ASN A 104 57.53 5.32 -8.80
CA ASN A 104 58.63 6.26 -8.50
C ASN A 104 58.18 7.74 -8.40
N LEU A 105 56.96 8.08 -8.84
CA LEU A 105 56.37 9.42 -8.77
C LEU A 105 55.35 9.57 -7.61
N ALA A 106 55.09 8.52 -6.83
CA ALA A 106 54.10 8.51 -5.74
C ALA A 106 54.36 9.58 -4.66
N GLY A 107 55.63 9.98 -4.50
CA GLY A 107 56.05 11.04 -3.57
C GLY A 107 55.82 12.48 -4.07
N SER A 108 55.53 12.70 -5.36
CA SER A 108 55.46 14.05 -5.94
C SER A 108 54.19 14.33 -6.75
N LEU A 109 53.63 13.32 -7.42
CA LEU A 109 52.61 13.50 -8.45
C LEU A 109 51.26 13.97 -7.89
N GLN A 110 50.70 15.02 -8.48
CA GLN A 110 49.43 15.68 -8.12
C GLN A 110 48.43 15.62 -9.28
N LEU A 111 48.88 15.79 -10.53
CA LEU A 111 48.05 15.76 -11.72
C LEU A 111 48.54 14.70 -12.72
N LEU A 112 47.65 13.80 -13.14
CA LEU A 112 47.92 12.79 -14.16
C LEU A 112 46.86 12.84 -15.27
N LYS A 113 47.27 13.21 -16.49
CA LYS A 113 46.39 13.23 -17.68
C LYS A 113 46.71 12.09 -18.62
N LEU A 114 45.79 11.13 -18.73
CA LEU A 114 45.82 9.96 -19.61
C LEU A 114 44.65 9.97 -20.63
N ASN A 115 43.99 11.11 -20.79
CA ASN A 115 42.83 11.28 -21.66
C ASN A 115 43.16 11.18 -23.16
N ARG A 116 42.19 10.78 -23.98
CA ARG A 116 42.36 10.52 -25.44
C ARG A 116 43.40 9.43 -25.74
N ASN A 117 43.42 8.35 -24.95
CA ASN A 117 44.25 7.17 -25.18
C ASN A 117 43.40 5.97 -25.63
N ARG A 118 43.90 4.74 -25.47
CA ARG A 118 43.27 3.48 -25.92
C ARG A 118 43.10 2.48 -24.76
N LEU A 119 43.18 2.94 -23.51
CA LEU A 119 43.12 2.09 -22.32
C LEU A 119 41.80 1.31 -22.26
N THR A 120 41.89 -0.01 -22.11
CA THR A 120 40.71 -0.90 -22.05
C THR A 120 40.36 -1.34 -20.63
N HIS A 121 41.33 -1.31 -19.73
CA HIS A 121 41.25 -1.64 -18.31
C HIS A 121 42.23 -0.74 -17.53
N LEU A 122 42.17 -0.81 -16.20
CA LEU A 122 43.12 -0.20 -15.27
C LEU A 122 43.68 -1.31 -14.36
N PRO A 123 44.95 -1.26 -13.93
CA PRO A 123 45.48 -2.24 -12.99
C PRO A 123 44.85 -2.01 -11.61
N VAL A 124 44.11 -3.01 -11.10
CA VAL A 124 43.46 -2.96 -9.79
C VAL A 124 44.53 -2.77 -8.69
N LYS A 125 44.37 -1.71 -7.88
CA LYS A 125 45.37 -1.21 -6.89
C LYS A 125 46.72 -0.78 -7.49
N GLY A 126 46.87 -0.71 -8.81
CA GLY A 126 48.15 -0.43 -9.48
C GLY A 126 48.53 1.06 -9.57
N LEU A 127 47.67 1.96 -9.05
CA LEU A 127 47.88 3.41 -9.03
C LEU A 127 48.12 3.89 -7.58
N GLU A 128 49.22 3.43 -6.97
CA GLU A 128 49.66 3.82 -5.62
C GLU A 128 50.19 5.27 -5.58
N LEU A 129 49.32 6.26 -5.82
CA LEU A 129 49.67 7.68 -5.92
C LEU A 129 48.94 8.51 -4.85
N PRO A 130 49.38 8.46 -3.57
CA PRO A 130 48.64 9.04 -2.44
C PRO A 130 48.60 10.57 -2.41
N ARG A 131 49.42 11.24 -3.24
CA ARG A 131 49.44 12.70 -3.41
C ARG A 131 48.66 13.19 -4.64
N LEU A 132 48.13 12.28 -5.47
CA LEU A 132 47.39 12.63 -6.67
C LEU A 132 46.06 13.30 -6.30
N THR A 133 45.81 14.51 -6.80
CA THR A 133 44.58 15.29 -6.58
C THR A 133 43.63 15.24 -7.79
N GLN A 134 44.16 15.07 -9.01
CA GLN A 134 43.35 14.99 -10.23
C GLN A 134 43.85 13.92 -11.22
N LEU A 135 42.92 13.07 -11.68
CA LEU A 135 43.17 12.00 -12.64
C LEU A 135 42.23 12.11 -13.85
N GLU A 136 42.79 12.27 -15.04
CA GLU A 136 42.02 12.38 -16.28
C GLU A 136 42.16 11.15 -17.18
N LEU A 137 41.11 10.33 -17.23
CA LEU A 137 41.01 9.10 -18.03
C LEU A 137 39.95 9.22 -19.15
N SER A 138 39.39 10.40 -19.37
CA SER A 138 38.33 10.66 -20.36
C SER A 138 38.75 10.32 -21.81
N ARG A 139 37.80 9.94 -22.66
CA ARG A 139 38.08 9.52 -24.06
C ARG A 139 39.09 8.36 -24.14
N ASN A 140 38.85 7.29 -23.38
CA ASN A 140 39.55 6.02 -23.46
C ASN A 140 38.57 4.91 -23.92
N LYS A 141 38.89 3.63 -23.69
CA LYS A 141 38.07 2.46 -24.06
C LYS A 141 37.69 1.59 -22.86
N LEU A 142 37.68 2.16 -21.65
CA LEU A 142 37.33 1.45 -20.41
C LEU A 142 35.88 0.94 -20.50
N ARG A 143 35.66 -0.33 -20.13
CA ARG A 143 34.33 -0.98 -20.15
C ARG A 143 33.76 -1.34 -18.78
N LEU A 144 34.65 -1.53 -17.82
CA LEU A 144 34.37 -1.97 -16.46
C LEU A 144 35.28 -1.17 -15.52
N ILE A 145 34.76 -0.77 -14.36
CA ILE A 145 35.57 -0.39 -13.21
C ILE A 145 35.36 -1.48 -12.15
N GLU A 146 36.44 -2.13 -11.74
CA GLU A 146 36.43 -3.21 -10.76
C GLU A 146 36.60 -2.69 -9.34
N GLY A 147 36.20 -3.48 -8.35
CA GLY A 147 36.29 -3.13 -6.93
C GLY A 147 37.73 -2.81 -6.55
N LEU A 148 37.93 -1.75 -5.76
CA LEU A 148 39.26 -1.30 -5.32
C LEU A 148 40.19 -0.81 -6.45
N THR A 149 39.70 -0.58 -7.68
CA THR A 149 40.52 -0.10 -8.82
C THR A 149 41.36 1.13 -8.44
N PHE A 150 40.77 2.07 -7.72
CA PHE A 150 41.40 3.34 -7.33
C PHE A 150 41.95 3.35 -5.89
N GLN A 151 42.07 2.18 -5.24
CA GLN A 151 42.72 2.08 -3.93
C GLN A 151 44.18 2.55 -4.04
N GLY A 152 44.58 3.48 -3.16
CA GLY A 152 45.88 4.14 -3.16
C GLY A 152 45.81 5.64 -3.46
N LEU A 153 44.77 6.10 -4.17
CA LEU A 153 44.56 7.51 -4.55
C LEU A 153 43.90 8.35 -3.43
N SER A 154 44.46 8.30 -2.23
CA SER A 154 43.85 8.84 -0.99
C SER A 154 43.66 10.37 -0.94
N SER A 155 44.36 11.14 -1.78
CA SER A 155 44.19 12.60 -1.91
C SER A 155 43.39 13.05 -3.14
N LEU A 156 42.81 12.12 -3.91
CA LEU A 156 42.16 12.44 -5.17
C LEU A 156 40.85 13.23 -4.92
N GLU A 157 40.78 14.44 -5.46
CA GLU A 157 39.59 15.29 -5.40
C GLU A 157 38.75 15.18 -6.69
N VAL A 158 39.39 14.96 -7.84
CA VAL A 158 38.74 15.02 -9.17
C VAL A 158 39.08 13.79 -10.02
N LEU A 159 38.06 13.00 -10.39
CA LEU A 159 38.18 11.84 -11.29
C LEU A 159 37.34 12.05 -12.57
N LYS A 160 38.01 12.00 -13.73
CA LYS A 160 37.41 12.25 -15.04
C LYS A 160 37.41 10.99 -15.91
N LEU A 161 36.30 10.24 -15.92
CA LEU A 161 36.09 9.00 -16.69
C LEU A 161 35.13 9.17 -17.88
N GLN A 162 34.69 10.38 -18.21
CA GLN A 162 33.70 10.63 -19.25
C GLN A 162 34.15 10.25 -20.67
N ARG A 163 33.21 9.90 -21.56
CA ARG A 163 33.48 9.43 -22.93
C ARG A 163 34.36 8.17 -22.95
N ASN A 164 34.04 7.19 -22.10
CA ASN A 164 34.56 5.83 -22.21
C ASN A 164 33.44 4.91 -22.76
N ASN A 165 33.51 3.60 -22.52
CA ASN A 165 32.47 2.63 -22.88
C ASN A 165 32.01 1.89 -21.60
N ILE A 166 32.03 2.55 -20.44
CA ILE A 166 31.80 1.90 -19.15
C ILE A 166 30.32 1.50 -19.09
N SER A 167 30.06 0.19 -19.11
CA SER A 167 28.70 -0.36 -19.04
C SER A 167 28.36 -0.93 -17.66
N ARG A 168 29.37 -1.18 -16.82
CA ARG A 168 29.21 -1.72 -15.46
C ARG A 168 30.21 -1.08 -14.49
N LEU A 169 29.74 -0.89 -13.26
CA LEU A 169 30.53 -0.59 -12.07
C LEU A 169 30.27 -1.73 -11.08
N THR A 170 31.31 -2.32 -10.51
CA THR A 170 31.14 -3.31 -9.44
C THR A 170 31.06 -2.63 -8.08
N ASP A 171 30.68 -3.38 -7.06
CA ASP A 171 30.70 -2.91 -5.68
C ASP A 171 32.11 -2.45 -5.27
N GLY A 172 32.19 -1.32 -4.58
CA GLY A 172 33.46 -0.73 -4.17
C GLY A 172 34.36 -0.25 -5.32
N ALA A 173 33.82 -0.03 -6.53
CA ALA A 173 34.57 0.47 -7.69
C ALA A 173 35.41 1.73 -7.40
N PHE A 174 34.88 2.63 -6.56
CA PHE A 174 35.53 3.89 -6.15
C PHE A 174 35.99 3.89 -4.68
N TRP A 175 35.99 2.73 -4.01
CA TRP A 175 36.36 2.65 -2.60
C TRP A 175 37.83 3.05 -2.36
N GLY A 176 38.08 3.76 -1.26
CA GLY A 176 39.38 4.34 -0.91
C GLY A 176 39.57 5.78 -1.39
N LEU A 177 38.67 6.33 -2.21
CA LEU A 177 38.67 7.72 -2.67
C LEU A 177 38.07 8.69 -1.63
N ALA A 178 38.56 8.61 -0.38
CA ALA A 178 37.99 9.32 0.78
C ALA A 178 37.95 10.86 0.67
N ARG A 179 38.70 11.44 -0.27
CA ARG A 179 38.75 12.90 -0.55
C ARG A 179 38.09 13.30 -1.87
N MET A 180 37.47 12.38 -2.62
CA MET A 180 36.89 12.72 -3.92
C MET A 180 35.68 13.65 -3.77
N ARG A 181 35.69 14.74 -4.54
CA ARG A 181 34.68 15.80 -4.55
C ARG A 181 33.94 15.85 -5.88
N VAL A 182 34.59 15.49 -6.99
CA VAL A 182 34.03 15.56 -8.35
C VAL A 182 34.27 14.26 -9.12
N LEU A 183 33.19 13.62 -9.56
CA LEU A 183 33.22 12.40 -10.37
C LEU A 183 32.46 12.62 -11.69
N HIS A 184 33.18 12.51 -12.82
CA HIS A 184 32.57 12.51 -14.16
C HIS A 184 32.51 11.10 -14.75
N LEU A 185 31.29 10.61 -14.95
CA LEU A 185 30.95 9.37 -15.64
C LEU A 185 30.11 9.62 -16.90
N ASP A 186 30.00 10.87 -17.35
CA ASP A 186 29.20 11.26 -18.52
C ASP A 186 29.61 10.53 -19.82
N TYR A 187 28.71 10.40 -20.79
CA TYR A 187 28.99 9.75 -22.08
C TYR A 187 29.61 8.36 -21.90
N ASN A 188 28.88 7.47 -21.24
CA ASN A 188 29.27 6.06 -21.05
C ASN A 188 28.08 5.17 -21.46
N SER A 189 27.95 3.97 -20.90
CA SER A 189 26.91 3.00 -21.27
C SER A 189 26.26 2.35 -20.05
N LEU A 190 26.22 3.08 -18.92
CA LEU A 190 25.61 2.62 -17.67
C LEU A 190 24.10 2.49 -17.84
N GLN A 191 23.52 1.35 -17.44
CA GLN A 191 22.08 1.05 -17.53
C GLN A 191 21.33 1.25 -16.20
N GLU A 192 22.07 1.29 -15.11
CA GLU A 192 21.62 1.42 -13.72
C GLU A 192 22.70 2.10 -12.87
N VAL A 193 22.33 2.56 -11.68
CA VAL A 193 23.27 2.87 -10.58
C VAL A 193 22.92 1.98 -9.39
N ASN A 194 23.69 0.92 -9.19
CA ASN A 194 23.55 0.02 -8.04
C ASN A 194 24.17 0.62 -6.77
N SER A 195 23.71 0.17 -5.60
CA SER A 195 24.09 0.73 -4.31
C SER A 195 25.57 0.53 -3.96
N GLY A 196 26.15 -0.63 -4.28
CA GLY A 196 27.55 -0.92 -3.97
C GLY A 196 28.56 -0.12 -4.80
N SER A 197 28.21 0.33 -6.01
CA SER A 197 29.13 1.10 -6.87
C SER A 197 29.58 2.44 -6.27
N LEU A 198 28.72 3.10 -5.48
CA LEU A 198 28.99 4.39 -4.82
C LEU A 198 29.60 4.24 -3.42
N TYR A 199 29.89 3.02 -2.96
CA TYR A 199 30.35 2.75 -1.60
C TYR A 199 31.69 3.44 -1.27
N GLY A 200 31.69 4.24 -0.20
CA GLY A 200 32.85 4.98 0.31
C GLY A 200 33.06 6.39 -0.27
N LEU A 201 32.03 6.99 -0.88
CA LEU A 201 32.10 8.33 -1.52
C LEU A 201 31.61 9.48 -0.62
N GLU A 202 31.91 9.40 0.67
CA GLU A 202 31.44 10.29 1.73
C GLU A 202 31.75 11.79 1.50
N SER A 203 32.82 12.10 0.78
CA SER A 203 33.25 13.49 0.47
C SER A 203 32.69 14.06 -0.83
N LEU A 204 31.92 13.28 -1.59
CA LEU A 204 31.50 13.65 -2.95
C LEU A 204 30.55 14.86 -2.95
N LEU A 205 30.83 15.84 -3.81
CA LEU A 205 30.05 17.08 -3.94
C LEU A 205 29.35 17.20 -5.30
N GLN A 206 29.95 16.65 -6.36
CA GLN A 206 29.43 16.73 -7.74
C GLN A 206 29.54 15.38 -8.43
N LEU A 207 28.42 14.88 -8.96
CA LEU A 207 28.31 13.60 -9.67
C LEU A 207 27.63 13.83 -11.02
N TYR A 208 28.38 13.57 -12.09
CA TYR A 208 27.93 13.77 -13.47
C TYR A 208 27.80 12.41 -14.17
N LEU A 209 26.55 12.02 -14.46
CA LEU A 209 26.14 10.73 -15.05
C LEU A 209 25.40 10.95 -16.39
N SER A 210 25.51 12.13 -16.99
CA SER A 210 24.71 12.50 -18.16
C SER A 210 25.13 11.72 -19.41
N ASN A 211 24.23 11.57 -20.38
CA ASN A 211 24.49 10.83 -21.62
C ASN A 211 24.93 9.37 -21.32
N ASN A 212 24.11 8.65 -20.57
CA ASN A 212 24.24 7.21 -20.34
C ASN A 212 22.95 6.51 -20.84
N SER A 213 22.59 5.34 -20.29
CA SER A 213 21.33 4.64 -20.59
C SER A 213 20.60 4.26 -19.30
N ILE A 214 20.77 5.07 -18.25
CA ILE A 214 20.29 4.78 -16.90
C ILE A 214 18.76 4.77 -16.90
N SER A 215 18.18 3.60 -16.64
CA SER A 215 16.73 3.38 -16.59
C SER A 215 16.17 3.38 -15.17
N ASN A 216 17.02 3.08 -14.19
CA ASN A 216 16.70 3.01 -12.78
C ASN A 216 17.96 3.27 -11.91
N PHE A 217 17.75 3.52 -10.62
CA PHE A 217 18.82 3.62 -9.61
C PHE A 217 18.29 3.11 -8.26
N ASN A 218 19.18 2.66 -7.38
CA ASN A 218 18.80 2.24 -6.02
C ASN A 218 18.90 3.44 -5.04
N PRO A 219 17.80 3.89 -4.41
CA PRO A 219 17.81 5.03 -3.47
C PRO A 219 18.77 4.89 -2.27
N GLU A 220 19.04 3.66 -1.81
CA GLU A 220 19.98 3.43 -0.70
C GLU A 220 21.44 3.67 -1.10
N GLY A 221 21.78 3.61 -2.40
CA GLY A 221 23.13 3.95 -2.89
C GLY A 221 23.51 5.41 -2.63
N TRP A 222 22.53 6.30 -2.54
CA TRP A 222 22.74 7.71 -2.22
C TRP A 222 23.21 7.95 -0.78
N GLY A 223 22.99 7.00 0.14
CA GLY A 223 23.49 7.05 1.52
C GLY A 223 25.01 6.99 1.64
N PHE A 224 25.73 6.62 0.58
CA PHE A 224 27.19 6.65 0.55
C PHE A 224 27.77 7.98 0.06
N CYS A 225 26.92 8.95 -0.31
CA CYS A 225 27.33 10.27 -0.80
C CYS A 225 26.38 11.40 -0.33
N GLU A 226 25.94 11.38 0.94
CA GLU A 226 24.96 12.34 1.49
C GLU A 226 25.38 13.82 1.39
N ARG A 227 26.68 14.09 1.20
CA ARG A 227 27.26 15.44 0.99
C ARG A 227 27.11 15.99 -0.43
N LEU A 228 26.53 15.22 -1.36
CA LEU A 228 26.37 15.59 -2.76
C LEU A 228 25.55 16.89 -2.89
N ARG A 229 26.04 17.83 -3.70
CA ARG A 229 25.44 19.15 -3.97
C ARG A 229 24.94 19.31 -5.40
N GLU A 230 25.56 18.61 -6.36
CA GLU A 230 25.13 18.59 -7.76
C GLU A 230 25.04 17.16 -8.27
N LEU A 231 23.87 16.78 -8.79
CA LEU A 231 23.61 15.51 -9.46
C LEU A 231 23.07 15.78 -10.87
N ASN A 232 23.79 15.31 -11.89
CA ASN A 232 23.35 15.42 -13.28
C ASN A 232 23.08 14.02 -13.86
N LEU A 233 21.80 13.74 -14.09
CA LEU A 233 21.25 12.54 -14.72
C LEU A 233 20.58 12.87 -16.08
N SER A 234 20.77 14.07 -16.63
CA SER A 234 20.19 14.47 -17.92
C SER A 234 20.71 13.61 -19.09
N TYR A 235 19.92 13.41 -20.15
CA TYR A 235 20.23 12.47 -21.25
C TYR A 235 20.41 11.01 -20.76
N ASN A 236 19.31 10.42 -20.28
CA ASN A 236 19.22 9.03 -19.81
C ASN A 236 17.82 8.46 -20.13
N ASN A 237 17.52 7.25 -19.62
CA ASN A 237 16.30 6.50 -19.95
C ASN A 237 15.33 6.39 -18.75
N LEU A 238 15.35 7.35 -17.82
CA LEU A 238 14.45 7.36 -16.66
C LEU A 238 13.00 7.60 -17.12
N THR A 239 12.05 6.81 -16.61
CA THR A 239 10.62 6.87 -17.01
C THR A 239 9.67 7.33 -15.92
N LYS A 240 10.04 7.17 -14.65
CA LYS A 240 9.24 7.57 -13.48
C LYS A 240 10.13 7.93 -12.29
N LEU A 241 9.64 8.82 -11.42
CA LEU A 241 10.27 9.14 -10.14
C LEU A 241 9.35 8.72 -8.99
N SER A 242 9.83 7.84 -8.11
CA SER A 242 9.09 7.25 -6.98
C SER A 242 9.32 7.99 -5.66
N GLU A 243 8.41 7.82 -4.69
CA GLU A 243 8.45 8.48 -3.38
C GLU A 243 9.81 8.27 -2.69
N GLY A 244 10.41 9.36 -2.20
CA GLY A 244 11.67 9.32 -1.47
C GLY A 244 12.89 8.85 -2.28
N GLY A 245 12.81 8.74 -3.62
CA GLY A 245 13.89 8.20 -4.45
C GLY A 245 15.25 8.91 -4.31
N PHE A 246 15.26 10.16 -3.85
CA PHE A 246 16.46 10.94 -3.57
C PHE A 246 16.61 11.34 -2.08
N ALA A 247 15.83 10.76 -1.17
CA ALA A 247 15.66 11.26 0.21
C ALA A 247 16.95 11.34 1.06
N LYS A 248 17.99 10.55 0.73
CA LYS A 248 19.32 10.60 1.39
C LYS A 248 20.13 11.85 1.01
N LEU A 249 19.84 12.48 -0.13
CA LEU A 249 20.60 13.60 -0.70
C LEU A 249 20.19 14.94 -0.08
N VAL A 250 20.13 15.03 1.24
CA VAL A 250 19.61 16.21 1.97
C VAL A 250 20.40 17.49 1.73
N ASN A 251 21.66 17.38 1.28
CA ASN A 251 22.55 18.49 0.95
C ASN A 251 22.50 18.92 -0.54
N LEU A 252 21.65 18.29 -1.37
CA LEU A 252 21.61 18.54 -2.81
C LEU A 252 21.08 19.95 -3.11
N ILE A 253 21.80 20.69 -3.96
CA ILE A 253 21.50 22.08 -4.34
C ILE A 253 20.98 22.14 -5.79
N SER A 254 21.53 21.31 -6.68
CA SER A 254 21.10 21.20 -8.08
C SER A 254 20.89 19.74 -8.49
N LEU A 255 19.72 19.47 -9.06
CA LEU A 255 19.33 18.17 -9.62
C LEU A 255 18.91 18.38 -11.07
N ARG A 256 19.57 17.66 -12.00
CA ARG A 256 19.27 17.71 -13.43
C ARG A 256 18.82 16.36 -13.95
N LEU A 257 17.65 16.33 -14.55
CA LEU A 257 16.93 15.16 -15.05
C LEU A 257 16.37 15.41 -16.47
N GLY A 258 16.82 16.46 -17.15
CA GLY A 258 16.34 16.84 -18.48
C GLY A 258 16.71 15.82 -19.56
N HIS A 259 16.00 15.79 -20.69
CA HIS A 259 16.19 14.80 -21.75
C HIS A 259 16.17 13.35 -21.22
N ASN A 260 15.10 13.01 -20.50
CA ASN A 260 14.75 11.64 -20.12
C ASN A 260 13.36 11.32 -20.71
N SER A 261 12.72 10.23 -20.28
CA SER A 261 11.35 9.86 -20.68
C SER A 261 10.41 9.87 -19.46
N ILE A 262 10.65 10.78 -18.51
CA ILE A 262 9.88 10.84 -17.26
C ILE A 262 8.47 11.31 -17.59
N SER A 263 7.51 10.38 -17.62
CA SER A 263 6.10 10.71 -17.85
C SER A 263 5.36 11.01 -16.55
N HIS A 264 5.86 10.47 -15.43
CA HIS A 264 5.19 10.51 -14.15
C HIS A 264 6.14 10.71 -12.95
N ILE A 265 5.75 11.61 -12.06
CA ILE A 265 6.39 11.89 -10.78
C ILE A 265 5.37 11.64 -9.68
N THR A 266 5.67 10.76 -8.72
CA THR A 266 4.76 10.47 -7.61
C THR A 266 4.72 11.62 -6.60
N GLU A 267 3.66 11.67 -5.80
CA GLU A 267 3.63 12.48 -4.57
C GLU A 267 4.86 12.14 -3.70
N GLY A 268 5.51 13.15 -3.13
CA GLY A 268 6.71 12.96 -2.30
C GLY A 268 7.97 12.42 -3.01
N ALA A 269 8.04 12.39 -4.34
CA ALA A 269 9.24 11.90 -5.06
C ALA A 269 10.52 12.66 -4.71
N PHE A 270 10.41 13.96 -4.40
CA PHE A 270 11.51 14.83 -3.99
C PHE A 270 11.60 15.06 -2.47
N ARG A 271 10.83 14.31 -1.66
CA ARG A 271 10.81 14.43 -0.20
C ARG A 271 12.20 14.18 0.38
N GLY A 272 12.67 15.09 1.24
CA GLY A 272 14.02 15.07 1.81
C GLY A 272 15.02 16.00 1.10
N LEU A 273 14.74 16.48 -0.11
CA LEU A 273 15.60 17.42 -0.85
C LEU A 273 15.44 18.88 -0.36
N SER A 274 15.46 19.09 0.95
CA SER A 274 15.18 20.40 1.59
C SER A 274 16.19 21.50 1.22
N SER A 275 17.41 21.14 0.80
CA SER A 275 18.44 22.09 0.35
C SER A 275 18.35 22.46 -1.14
N LEU A 276 17.43 21.85 -1.92
CA LEU A 276 17.45 21.94 -3.38
C LEU A 276 16.99 23.31 -3.87
N GLN A 277 17.85 23.99 -4.63
CA GLN A 277 17.62 25.34 -5.16
C GLN A 277 17.28 25.33 -6.66
N THR A 278 17.78 24.34 -7.42
CA THR A 278 17.53 24.21 -8.87
C THR A 278 17.14 22.79 -9.25
N LEU A 279 16.00 22.66 -9.94
CA LEU A 279 15.49 21.42 -10.51
C LEU A 279 15.23 21.58 -12.02
N GLU A 280 15.89 20.75 -12.82
CA GLU A 280 15.80 20.73 -14.29
C GLU A 280 15.11 19.43 -14.75
N LEU A 281 13.92 19.55 -15.32
CA LEU A 281 13.07 18.46 -15.84
C LEU A 281 12.70 18.67 -17.33
N ASP A 282 13.46 19.51 -18.03
CA ASP A 282 13.24 19.88 -19.44
C ASP A 282 13.27 18.66 -20.38
N HIS A 283 12.54 18.68 -21.49
CA HIS A 283 12.50 17.60 -22.49
C HIS A 283 12.22 16.22 -21.87
N ASN A 284 11.06 16.09 -21.23
CA ASN A 284 10.54 14.85 -20.66
C ASN A 284 9.08 14.63 -21.12
N ASP A 285 8.46 13.54 -20.66
CA ASP A 285 7.09 13.16 -21.03
C ASP A 285 6.01 13.70 -20.06
N ILE A 286 6.36 14.66 -19.19
CA ILE A 286 5.53 15.07 -18.04
C ILE A 286 4.23 15.72 -18.51
N SER A 287 3.11 15.24 -17.96
CA SER A 287 1.75 15.76 -18.24
C SER A 287 0.86 15.68 -16.99
N GLY A 288 0.38 14.49 -16.62
CA GLY A 288 -0.53 14.25 -15.48
C GLY A 288 -0.04 14.75 -14.11
N THR A 289 1.28 14.85 -13.92
CA THR A 289 1.89 15.47 -12.73
C THR A 289 1.50 16.95 -12.56
N ILE A 290 1.26 17.68 -13.65
CA ILE A 290 0.90 19.11 -13.63
C ILE A 290 -0.60 19.32 -13.89
N GLU A 291 -1.26 18.35 -14.54
CA GLU A 291 -2.69 18.41 -14.89
C GLU A 291 -3.65 17.90 -13.79
N ASP A 292 -3.22 16.98 -12.92
CA ASP A 292 -4.05 16.34 -11.86
C ASP A 292 -3.34 16.19 -10.50
N THR A 293 -2.03 15.91 -10.51
CA THR A 293 -1.34 15.47 -9.29
C THR A 293 -1.14 16.62 -8.31
N ASN A 294 -1.52 16.38 -7.04
CA ASN A 294 -1.14 17.22 -5.91
C ASN A 294 0.18 16.70 -5.31
N GLY A 295 1.00 17.62 -4.78
CA GLY A 295 2.10 17.25 -3.88
C GLY A 295 3.34 16.60 -4.50
N ALA A 296 3.45 16.49 -5.82
CA ALA A 296 4.64 15.96 -6.51
C ALA A 296 5.94 16.71 -6.13
N PHE A 297 5.85 18.02 -5.88
CA PHE A 297 6.95 18.89 -5.47
C PHE A 297 6.99 19.22 -3.96
N THR A 298 6.34 18.40 -3.12
CA THR A 298 6.41 18.60 -1.66
C THR A 298 7.81 18.32 -1.10
N GLY A 299 8.22 19.09 -0.08
CA GLY A 299 9.55 19.05 0.51
C GLY A 299 10.62 19.88 -0.22
N LEU A 300 10.27 20.53 -1.35
CA LEU A 300 11.16 21.42 -2.11
C LEU A 300 11.06 22.89 -1.65
N GLU A 301 11.09 23.09 -0.33
CA GLU A 301 10.80 24.37 0.34
C GLU A 301 11.78 25.49 -0.05
N ASN A 302 13.04 25.16 -0.35
CA ASN A 302 14.08 26.10 -0.78
C ASN A 302 14.30 26.15 -2.31
N LEU A 303 13.37 25.64 -3.13
CA LEU A 303 13.53 25.65 -4.58
C LEU A 303 13.31 27.06 -5.14
N HIS A 304 14.36 27.61 -5.76
CA HIS A 304 14.34 28.94 -6.38
C HIS A 304 14.08 28.85 -7.89
N LYS A 305 14.56 27.79 -8.56
CA LYS A 305 14.42 27.57 -10.00
C LYS A 305 13.85 26.19 -10.33
N LEU A 306 12.76 26.17 -11.10
CA LEU A 306 12.18 25.01 -11.74
C LEU A 306 12.10 25.25 -13.25
N THR A 307 12.45 24.24 -14.04
CA THR A 307 12.28 24.27 -15.49
C THR A 307 11.70 22.93 -15.97
N LEU A 308 10.62 23.03 -16.75
CA LEU A 308 9.76 21.98 -17.29
C LEU A 308 9.54 22.23 -18.81
N PHE A 309 10.55 22.81 -19.47
CA PHE A 309 10.53 23.15 -20.89
C PHE A 309 10.33 21.92 -21.76
N GLY A 310 9.71 22.04 -22.93
CA GLY A 310 9.65 20.94 -23.91
C GLY A 310 8.97 19.66 -23.39
N ASN A 311 7.94 19.80 -22.55
CA ASN A 311 7.19 18.69 -21.94
C ASN A 311 5.78 18.55 -22.56
N LYS A 312 4.97 17.61 -22.04
CA LYS A 312 3.65 17.25 -22.59
C LYS A 312 2.47 17.87 -21.83
N ILE A 313 2.70 18.97 -21.11
CA ILE A 313 1.70 19.61 -20.24
C ILE A 313 0.63 20.31 -21.09
N LYS A 314 -0.62 19.83 -21.05
CA LYS A 314 -1.79 20.46 -21.70
C LYS A 314 -2.55 21.42 -20.77
N SER A 315 -2.46 21.27 -19.45
CA SER A 315 -3.09 22.20 -18.51
C SER A 315 -2.41 22.24 -17.15
N VAL A 316 -2.62 23.32 -16.40
CA VAL A 316 -2.02 23.55 -15.08
C VAL A 316 -3.10 23.57 -14.00
N ALA A 317 -3.03 22.62 -13.06
CA ALA A 317 -3.96 22.52 -11.94
C ALA A 317 -3.63 23.50 -10.79
N LYS A 318 -4.66 23.93 -10.04
CA LYS A 318 -4.57 24.89 -8.92
C LYS A 318 -3.56 24.47 -7.83
N LYS A 319 -3.26 23.16 -7.71
CA LYS A 319 -2.35 22.58 -6.71
C LYS A 319 -1.04 22.01 -7.30
N ALA A 320 -0.80 22.12 -8.61
CA ALA A 320 0.34 21.49 -9.28
C ALA A 320 1.70 21.86 -8.66
N PHE A 321 1.86 23.13 -8.25
CA PHE A 321 3.09 23.67 -7.66
C PHE A 321 3.03 23.79 -6.12
N SER A 322 2.21 22.96 -5.46
CA SER A 322 2.15 22.91 -3.99
C SER A 322 3.50 22.47 -3.40
N GLY A 323 4.03 23.26 -2.46
CA GLY A 323 5.37 23.10 -1.87
C GLY A 323 6.45 24.05 -2.40
N LEU A 324 6.21 24.72 -3.54
CA LEU A 324 7.21 25.59 -4.20
C LEU A 324 7.12 27.07 -3.77
N GLU A 325 6.91 27.34 -2.49
CA GLU A 325 6.54 28.69 -2.01
C GLU A 325 7.69 29.72 -2.14
N ALA A 326 8.94 29.27 -2.18
CA ALA A 326 10.14 30.10 -2.41
C ALA A 326 10.44 30.40 -3.90
N LEU A 327 9.72 29.80 -4.86
CA LEU A 327 10.12 29.78 -6.28
C LEU A 327 10.18 31.17 -6.91
N GLU A 328 11.33 31.48 -7.53
CA GLU A 328 11.58 32.76 -8.21
C GLU A 328 11.52 32.63 -9.74
N HIS A 329 11.86 31.45 -10.29
CA HIS A 329 11.93 31.20 -11.72
C HIS A 329 11.21 29.89 -12.10
N LEU A 330 10.16 30.01 -12.90
CA LEU A 330 9.41 28.90 -13.49
C LEU A 330 9.47 28.98 -15.03
N ASN A 331 9.87 27.88 -15.67
CA ASN A 331 9.82 27.75 -17.13
C ASN A 331 8.93 26.58 -17.55
N LEU A 332 7.95 26.90 -18.40
CA LEU A 332 6.91 26.06 -18.96
C LEU A 332 6.78 26.30 -20.49
N ALA A 333 7.75 26.96 -21.13
CA ALA A 333 7.74 27.15 -22.59
C ALA A 333 7.92 25.80 -23.33
N GLU A 334 7.57 25.78 -24.62
CA GLU A 334 7.46 24.55 -25.43
C GLU A 334 6.59 23.45 -24.77
N ASN A 335 5.51 23.86 -24.10
CA ASN A 335 4.42 22.99 -23.69
C ASN A 335 3.13 23.49 -24.36
N ALA A 336 2.31 22.57 -24.89
CA ALA A 336 1.04 22.90 -25.54
C ALA A 336 -0.09 23.22 -24.54
N ILE A 337 0.16 24.16 -23.64
CA ILE A 337 -0.74 24.54 -22.54
C ILE A 337 -2.00 25.19 -23.09
N ARG A 338 -3.15 24.67 -22.68
CA ARG A 338 -4.48 25.05 -23.15
C ARG A 338 -5.31 25.74 -22.08
N SER A 339 -5.15 25.36 -20.81
CA SER A 339 -5.88 25.95 -19.68
C SER A 339 -5.01 26.00 -18.42
N ILE A 340 -5.17 27.07 -17.63
CA ILE A 340 -4.50 27.26 -16.34
C ILE A 340 -5.60 27.60 -15.33
N GLN A 341 -5.77 26.77 -14.30
CA GLN A 341 -6.82 27.00 -13.31
C GLN A 341 -6.57 28.30 -12.51
N PRO A 342 -7.64 29.02 -12.11
CA PRO A 342 -7.54 30.13 -11.18
C PRO A 342 -6.68 29.81 -9.95
N GLU A 343 -5.86 30.77 -9.54
CA GLU A 343 -4.91 30.67 -8.41
C GLU A 343 -3.78 29.62 -8.56
N ALA A 344 -3.57 28.97 -9.71
CA ALA A 344 -2.51 27.95 -9.86
C ALA A 344 -1.08 28.42 -9.54
N PHE A 345 -0.83 29.73 -9.59
CA PHE A 345 0.45 30.35 -9.23
C PHE A 345 0.41 31.10 -7.87
N SER A 346 -0.72 31.09 -7.16
CA SER A 346 -0.97 31.89 -5.93
C SER A 346 0.01 31.65 -4.78
N LYS A 347 0.55 30.42 -4.69
CA LYS A 347 1.52 30.02 -3.67
C LYS A 347 2.92 30.59 -3.91
N MET A 348 3.30 30.83 -5.17
CA MET A 348 4.64 31.25 -5.56
C MET A 348 4.78 32.78 -5.44
N LYS A 349 4.68 33.29 -4.21
CA LYS A 349 4.69 34.73 -3.90
C LYS A 349 5.97 35.42 -4.39
N ASN A 350 7.09 34.69 -4.42
CA ASN A 350 8.41 35.18 -4.83
C ASN A 350 8.65 35.11 -6.35
N LEU A 351 7.70 34.64 -7.16
CA LEU A 351 7.89 34.42 -8.59
C LEU A 351 8.22 35.73 -9.33
N ARG A 352 9.41 35.78 -9.96
CA ARG A 352 9.96 36.93 -10.71
C ARG A 352 10.09 36.63 -12.21
N TYR A 353 10.30 35.37 -12.57
CA TYR A 353 10.44 34.92 -13.96
C TYR A 353 9.45 33.79 -14.24
N LEU A 354 8.58 34.00 -15.23
CA LEU A 354 7.63 33.01 -15.71
C LEU A 354 7.72 32.93 -17.24
N HIS A 355 8.25 31.81 -17.74
CA HIS A 355 8.33 31.55 -19.18
C HIS A 355 7.21 30.61 -19.59
N ILE A 356 6.31 31.08 -20.46
CA ILE A 356 5.24 30.28 -21.08
C ILE A 356 5.19 30.67 -22.56
N GLN A 357 5.15 29.68 -23.45
CA GLN A 357 4.97 29.89 -24.89
C GLN A 357 3.97 28.86 -25.40
N SER A 358 2.76 29.31 -25.74
CA SER A 358 1.70 28.46 -26.28
C SER A 358 0.73 29.27 -27.15
N ASP A 359 0.44 28.71 -28.33
CA ASP A 359 -0.59 29.19 -29.27
C ASP A 359 -1.98 28.57 -29.01
N SER A 360 -2.05 27.70 -28.00
CA SER A 360 -3.04 26.62 -27.90
C SER A 360 -4.10 26.87 -26.82
N PHE A 361 -4.22 28.10 -26.31
CA PHE A 361 -5.07 28.46 -25.19
C PHE A 361 -6.58 28.43 -25.50
N LEU A 362 -7.35 27.91 -24.54
CA LEU A 362 -8.76 28.16 -24.35
C LEU A 362 -8.92 29.52 -23.65
N CYS A 363 -9.33 30.54 -24.38
CA CYS A 363 -9.65 31.86 -23.85
C CYS A 363 -11.09 31.92 -23.35
N ASP A 364 -11.41 31.00 -22.44
CA ASP A 364 -12.68 30.90 -21.74
C ASP A 364 -12.64 31.62 -20.37
N CYS A 365 -13.75 31.60 -19.64
CA CYS A 365 -13.84 32.25 -18.32
C CYS A 365 -12.85 31.72 -17.27
N GLN A 366 -12.26 30.53 -17.44
CA GLN A 366 -11.22 30.00 -16.55
C GLN A 366 -9.86 30.69 -16.77
N LEU A 367 -9.64 31.28 -17.95
CA LEU A 367 -8.41 32.03 -18.27
C LEU A 367 -8.53 33.55 -18.01
N HIS A 368 -9.75 34.09 -17.83
CA HIS A 368 -10.03 35.53 -17.65
C HIS A 368 -9.09 36.28 -16.69
N TRP A 369 -8.74 35.67 -15.55
CA TRP A 369 -7.88 36.26 -14.51
C TRP A 369 -6.40 36.40 -14.93
N PHE A 370 -5.95 35.62 -15.90
CA PHE A 370 -4.52 35.39 -16.17
C PHE A 370 -3.82 36.59 -16.86
N PRO A 371 -4.39 37.27 -17.87
CA PRO A 371 -3.75 38.42 -18.50
C PRO A 371 -3.50 39.58 -17.52
N GLU A 372 -4.50 39.90 -16.68
CA GLU A 372 -4.39 40.95 -15.66
C GLU A 372 -3.37 40.58 -14.57
N TRP A 373 -3.41 39.34 -14.08
CA TRP A 373 -2.46 38.84 -13.09
C TRP A 373 -1.01 38.95 -13.59
N LEU A 374 -0.74 38.60 -14.85
CA LEU A 374 0.60 38.73 -15.46
C LEU A 374 1.08 40.19 -15.58
N VAL A 375 0.17 41.13 -15.85
CA VAL A 375 0.50 42.57 -15.90
C VAL A 375 0.79 43.09 -14.50
N THR A 376 -0.10 42.84 -13.54
CA THR A 376 0.02 43.28 -12.14
C THR A 376 1.24 42.66 -11.42
N ARG A 377 1.68 41.46 -11.83
CA ARG A 377 2.91 40.82 -11.34
C ARG A 377 4.19 41.19 -12.12
N GLY A 378 4.08 41.96 -13.21
CA GLY A 378 5.23 42.29 -14.09
C GLY A 378 5.76 41.13 -14.93
N LEU A 379 5.07 39.98 -14.96
CA LEU A 379 5.51 38.74 -15.59
C LEU A 379 5.24 38.68 -17.11
N LYS A 380 4.47 39.63 -17.66
CA LYS A 380 4.09 39.69 -19.09
C LYS A 380 5.24 39.46 -20.07
N ALA A 381 6.45 39.93 -19.78
CA ALA A 381 7.59 39.85 -20.70
C ALA A 381 8.06 38.41 -21.01
N GLY A 382 7.79 37.45 -20.11
CA GLY A 382 8.17 36.04 -20.31
C GLY A 382 7.06 35.17 -20.94
N VAL A 383 5.86 35.71 -21.16
CA VAL A 383 4.68 34.94 -21.56
C VAL A 383 4.21 35.31 -22.97
N GLN A 384 4.36 34.37 -23.89
CA GLN A 384 3.78 34.41 -25.23
C GLN A 384 2.56 33.48 -25.24
N ALA A 385 1.37 34.08 -25.20
CA ALA A 385 0.11 33.36 -25.11
C ALA A 385 -0.90 33.88 -26.13
N THR A 386 -1.41 32.97 -26.95
CA THR A 386 -2.36 33.21 -28.03
C THR A 386 -3.55 32.29 -27.89
N CYS A 387 -4.76 32.80 -28.15
CA CYS A 387 -5.98 32.01 -28.13
C CYS A 387 -6.05 31.09 -29.35
N ALA A 388 -6.31 29.80 -29.14
CA ALA A 388 -6.77 28.87 -30.18
C ALA A 388 -8.30 28.79 -30.26
N HIS A 389 -8.98 29.05 -29.14
CA HIS A 389 -10.43 28.95 -28.97
C HIS A 389 -10.93 30.01 -27.98
N PRO A 390 -12.18 30.52 -28.07
CA PRO A 390 -13.15 30.31 -29.16
C PRO A 390 -12.63 30.80 -30.52
N GLU A 391 -13.21 30.29 -31.61
CA GLU A 391 -12.84 30.69 -32.99
C GLU A 391 -12.91 32.22 -33.20
N SER A 392 -13.77 32.93 -32.45
CA SER A 392 -13.88 34.40 -32.44
C SER A 392 -12.67 35.15 -31.86
N LEU A 393 -11.83 34.47 -31.07
CA LEU A 393 -10.59 35.03 -30.50
C LEU A 393 -9.32 34.40 -31.12
N LYS A 394 -9.47 33.42 -32.01
CA LYS A 394 -8.38 32.60 -32.55
C LYS A 394 -7.27 33.44 -33.20
N GLY A 395 -6.01 33.18 -32.82
CA GLY A 395 -4.85 33.96 -33.24
C GLY A 395 -4.65 35.30 -32.50
N THR A 396 -5.58 35.71 -31.63
CA THR A 396 -5.45 36.92 -30.80
C THR A 396 -4.59 36.65 -29.57
N SER A 397 -3.74 37.59 -29.18
CA SER A 397 -2.99 37.47 -27.92
C SER A 397 -3.92 37.66 -26.72
N ILE A 398 -3.68 36.93 -25.62
CA ILE A 398 -4.49 37.04 -24.39
C ILE A 398 -4.48 38.45 -23.78
N TYR A 399 -3.53 39.31 -24.15
CA TYR A 399 -3.45 40.72 -23.72
C TYR A 399 -4.25 41.69 -24.59
N GLN A 400 -4.81 41.21 -25.70
CA GLN A 400 -5.59 41.98 -26.69
C GLN A 400 -7.07 41.57 -26.70
N ALA A 401 -7.38 40.34 -26.26
CA ALA A 401 -8.74 39.88 -26.05
C ALA A 401 -9.47 40.74 -25.00
N PRO A 402 -10.67 41.27 -25.28
CA PRO A 402 -11.46 42.02 -24.29
C PRO A 402 -11.83 41.15 -23.08
N PRO A 403 -11.77 41.65 -21.83
CA PRO A 403 -12.15 40.87 -20.64
C PRO A 403 -13.56 40.25 -20.75
N GLN A 404 -14.51 40.99 -21.31
CA GLN A 404 -15.90 40.57 -21.55
C GLN A 404 -16.04 39.34 -22.48
N SER A 405 -14.99 38.97 -23.23
CA SER A 405 -15.02 37.87 -24.22
C SER A 405 -14.59 36.50 -23.68
N PHE A 406 -14.04 36.46 -22.46
CA PHE A 406 -13.67 35.22 -21.77
C PHE A 406 -14.90 34.59 -21.11
N VAL A 407 -15.77 33.98 -21.91
CA VAL A 407 -17.02 33.30 -21.47
C VAL A 407 -16.84 31.78 -21.38
N CYS A 408 -17.77 31.08 -20.73
CA CYS A 408 -17.77 29.61 -20.58
C CYS A 408 -19.05 28.96 -21.16
N ASP A 409 -19.64 29.59 -22.17
CA ASP A 409 -20.88 29.13 -22.81
C ASP A 409 -20.67 27.86 -23.67
N ASP A 410 -19.41 27.50 -23.91
CA ASP A 410 -18.96 26.33 -24.67
C ASP A 410 -18.06 25.43 -23.79
N LEU A 411 -18.16 24.12 -23.96
CA LEU A 411 -17.47 23.09 -23.16
C LEU A 411 -16.55 22.21 -24.03
N PRO A 412 -15.54 22.79 -24.71
CA PRO A 412 -14.74 22.11 -25.73
C PRO A 412 -13.75 21.09 -25.14
N LYS A 413 -13.30 21.30 -23.90
CA LYS A 413 -12.53 20.33 -23.10
C LYS A 413 -13.50 19.37 -22.40
N PRO A 414 -13.28 18.04 -22.42
CA PRO A 414 -14.14 17.09 -21.71
C PRO A 414 -14.16 17.38 -20.21
N GLN A 415 -15.35 17.39 -19.60
CA GLN A 415 -15.55 17.51 -18.15
C GLN A 415 -16.14 16.20 -17.61
N ILE A 416 -15.48 15.56 -16.65
CA ILE A 416 -15.94 14.28 -16.10
C ILE A 416 -17.18 14.50 -15.22
N THR A 417 -18.26 13.80 -15.56
CA THR A 417 -19.58 13.85 -14.91
C THR A 417 -19.84 12.61 -14.06
N VAL A 418 -19.30 11.44 -14.47
CA VAL A 418 -19.39 10.19 -13.69
C VAL A 418 -17.98 9.70 -13.35
N HIS A 419 -17.78 9.43 -12.07
CA HIS A 419 -16.52 9.02 -11.48
C HIS A 419 -16.53 7.51 -11.14
N PRO A 420 -15.42 6.76 -11.38
CA PRO A 420 -15.31 5.39 -10.91
C PRO A 420 -15.41 5.31 -9.39
N VAL A 421 -16.02 4.21 -8.91
CA VAL A 421 -16.34 3.98 -7.50
C VAL A 421 -15.36 2.97 -6.90
N THR A 422 -14.89 3.22 -5.68
CA THR A 422 -14.08 2.27 -4.91
C THR A 422 -14.87 0.98 -4.69
N THR A 423 -14.35 -0.17 -5.14
CA THR A 423 -15.09 -1.44 -5.20
C THR A 423 -14.37 -2.56 -4.47
N ALA A 424 -15.12 -3.27 -3.63
CA ALA A 424 -14.74 -4.53 -3.03
C ALA A 424 -15.04 -5.67 -4.02
N ALA A 425 -14.05 -6.10 -4.78
CA ALA A 425 -14.20 -7.16 -5.78
C ALA A 425 -14.11 -8.55 -5.13
N VAL A 426 -14.88 -9.52 -5.61
CA VAL A 426 -14.80 -10.91 -5.15
C VAL A 426 -13.88 -11.71 -6.08
N LEU A 427 -12.95 -12.48 -5.52
CA LEU A 427 -12.02 -13.33 -6.26
C LEU A 427 -12.78 -14.24 -7.26
N GLY A 428 -12.34 -14.24 -8.52
CA GLY A 428 -12.95 -15.02 -9.60
C GLY A 428 -14.29 -14.51 -10.12
N LYS A 429 -14.75 -13.32 -9.71
CA LYS A 429 -15.92 -12.63 -10.30
C LYS A 429 -15.48 -11.50 -11.24
N ASP A 430 -16.40 -11.08 -12.10
CA ASP A 430 -16.20 -9.94 -13.00
C ASP A 430 -16.62 -8.64 -12.31
N VAL A 431 -15.89 -7.56 -12.55
CA VAL A 431 -16.15 -6.21 -12.02
C VAL A 431 -15.95 -5.17 -13.12
N HIS A 432 -16.75 -4.10 -13.11
CA HIS A 432 -16.67 -3.01 -14.08
C HIS A 432 -16.41 -1.67 -13.37
N LEU A 433 -15.51 -0.85 -13.91
CA LEU A 433 -15.33 0.54 -13.47
C LEU A 433 -15.77 1.49 -14.59
N THR A 434 -16.76 2.33 -14.29
CA THR A 434 -17.35 3.29 -15.25
C THR A 434 -16.82 4.70 -15.03
N CYS A 435 -16.65 5.44 -16.12
CA CYS A 435 -16.24 6.84 -16.13
C CYS A 435 -16.92 7.55 -17.31
N THR A 436 -17.51 8.74 -17.09
CA THR A 436 -18.21 9.50 -18.14
C THR A 436 -17.77 10.95 -18.14
N ALA A 437 -17.63 11.56 -19.32
CA ALA A 437 -17.40 12.99 -19.48
C ALA A 437 -18.33 13.61 -20.53
N ALA A 438 -18.76 14.85 -20.27
CA ALA A 438 -19.49 15.68 -21.20
C ALA A 438 -18.54 16.61 -21.99
N SER A 439 -18.85 16.88 -23.26
CA SER A 439 -18.24 17.97 -24.05
C SER A 439 -19.18 18.39 -25.18
N SER A 440 -19.17 19.68 -25.52
CA SER A 440 -19.77 20.22 -26.74
C SER A 440 -18.94 19.93 -28.01
N SER A 441 -17.69 19.48 -27.85
CA SER A 441 -16.82 19.24 -28.99
C SER A 441 -17.08 17.91 -29.67
N SER A 442 -17.15 17.95 -31.01
CA SER A 442 -17.10 16.81 -31.92
C SER A 442 -15.69 16.22 -32.11
N SER A 443 -14.67 16.78 -31.43
CA SER A 443 -13.27 16.35 -31.55
C SER A 443 -13.06 14.92 -31.04
N PRO A 444 -12.25 14.10 -31.74
CA PRO A 444 -11.96 12.73 -31.31
C PRO A 444 -11.52 12.62 -29.85
N MET A 445 -12.27 11.83 -29.07
CA MET A 445 -11.95 11.51 -27.69
C MET A 445 -10.98 10.33 -27.61
N THR A 446 -10.09 10.40 -26.62
CA THR A 446 -9.17 9.34 -26.24
C THR A 446 -9.45 8.96 -24.78
N PHE A 447 -9.49 7.67 -24.52
CA PHE A 447 -9.79 7.09 -23.21
C PHE A 447 -8.55 6.37 -22.70
N THR A 448 -8.17 6.57 -21.45
CA THR A 448 -6.97 5.96 -20.88
C THR A 448 -7.21 5.64 -19.41
N TRP A 449 -7.02 4.38 -19.05
CA TRP A 449 -7.10 3.92 -17.67
C TRP A 449 -5.70 3.73 -17.09
N LEU A 450 -5.48 4.29 -15.91
CA LEU A 450 -4.30 4.04 -15.08
C LEU A 450 -4.66 3.05 -13.97
N LYS A 451 -3.70 2.20 -13.60
CA LYS A 451 -3.69 1.43 -12.35
C LYS A 451 -2.40 1.75 -11.60
N ASP A 452 -2.51 2.17 -10.35
CA ASP A 452 -1.39 2.54 -9.47
C ASP A 452 -0.41 3.53 -10.13
N GLN A 453 -0.99 4.46 -10.92
CA GLN A 453 -0.33 5.52 -11.69
C GLN A 453 0.39 5.05 -12.97
N GLU A 454 0.30 3.78 -13.35
CA GLU A 454 0.79 3.24 -14.63
C GLU A 454 -0.33 2.98 -15.65
N THR A 455 -0.08 3.21 -16.93
CA THR A 455 -1.09 3.07 -18.00
C THR A 455 -1.37 1.61 -18.34
N LEU A 456 -2.64 1.19 -18.28
CA LEU A 456 -3.10 -0.15 -18.65
C LEU A 456 -3.14 -0.32 -20.18
N ARG A 457 -2.00 -0.70 -20.77
CA ARG A 457 -1.86 -0.90 -22.23
C ARG A 457 -2.67 -2.06 -22.82
N GLN A 458 -3.11 -2.99 -21.98
CA GLN A 458 -3.89 -4.18 -22.35
C GLN A 458 -5.18 -4.29 -21.52
N ALA A 459 -5.80 -3.14 -21.22
CA ALA A 459 -7.12 -3.11 -20.61
C ALA A 459 -8.21 -3.57 -21.59
N GLU A 460 -9.16 -4.36 -21.11
CA GLU A 460 -10.43 -4.59 -21.80
C GLU A 460 -11.36 -3.40 -21.50
N VAL A 461 -11.67 -2.60 -22.52
CA VAL A 461 -12.39 -1.34 -22.37
C VAL A 461 -13.46 -1.20 -23.45
N GLU A 462 -14.69 -0.93 -23.03
CA GLU A 462 -15.78 -0.51 -23.92
C GLU A 462 -15.94 1.02 -23.84
N ASN A 463 -16.15 1.67 -24.98
CA ASN A 463 -16.32 3.13 -25.05
C ASN A 463 -17.57 3.47 -25.87
N PHE A 464 -18.38 4.37 -25.33
CA PHE A 464 -19.68 4.77 -25.87
C PHE A 464 -19.77 6.30 -25.95
N ALA A 465 -20.48 6.82 -26.95
CA ALA A 465 -20.80 8.24 -27.06
C ALA A 465 -22.30 8.38 -27.30
N HIS A 466 -22.97 9.27 -26.57
CA HIS A 466 -24.40 9.52 -26.72
C HIS A 466 -24.73 11.01 -26.63
N VAL A 467 -25.79 11.43 -27.32
CA VAL A 467 -26.30 12.81 -27.25
C VAL A 467 -26.99 13.00 -25.92
N ARG A 468 -26.63 14.07 -25.19
CA ARG A 468 -27.31 14.45 -23.96
C ARG A 468 -28.72 14.95 -24.30
N ALA A 469 -29.74 14.16 -23.93
CA ALA A 469 -31.12 14.33 -24.40
C ALA A 469 -31.81 15.66 -24.04
N SER A 470 -31.17 16.50 -23.21
CA SER A 470 -31.66 17.81 -22.77
C SER A 470 -31.23 18.97 -23.68
N ASP A 471 -29.98 18.96 -24.17
CA ASP A 471 -29.26 20.21 -24.48
C ASP A 471 -28.84 20.35 -25.95
N GLY A 472 -29.13 19.36 -26.80
CA GLY A 472 -29.02 19.44 -28.27
C GLY A 472 -27.60 19.51 -28.89
N GLY A 473 -26.58 19.94 -28.14
CA GLY A 473 -25.20 20.11 -28.61
C GLY A 473 -24.11 19.49 -27.74
N VAL A 474 -24.45 18.91 -26.58
CA VAL A 474 -23.48 18.27 -25.67
C VAL A 474 -23.49 16.76 -25.86
N MET A 475 -22.32 16.19 -26.10
CA MET A 475 -22.08 14.74 -26.17
C MET A 475 -21.56 14.23 -24.82
N GLU A 476 -22.12 13.13 -24.34
CA GLU A 476 -21.60 12.40 -23.17
C GLU A 476 -20.89 11.11 -23.61
N TYR A 477 -19.62 11.02 -23.23
CA TYR A 477 -18.69 9.96 -23.59
C TYR A 477 -18.39 9.08 -22.36
N THR A 478 -18.77 7.81 -22.42
CA THR A 478 -18.59 6.84 -21.32
C THR A 478 -17.54 5.79 -21.67
N THR A 479 -16.64 5.50 -20.75
CA THR A 479 -15.67 4.40 -20.82
C THR A 479 -15.90 3.44 -19.66
N ILE A 480 -15.89 2.14 -19.94
CA ILE A 480 -16.07 1.06 -18.97
C ILE A 480 -14.85 0.14 -19.04
N LEU A 481 -14.08 0.09 -17.95
CA LEU A 481 -12.99 -0.88 -17.77
C LEU A 481 -13.56 -2.20 -17.23
N HIS A 482 -13.31 -3.29 -17.94
CA HIS A 482 -13.72 -4.64 -17.57
C HIS A 482 -12.58 -5.37 -16.85
N LEU A 483 -12.83 -5.77 -15.61
CA LEU A 483 -11.95 -6.61 -14.80
C LEU A 483 -12.58 -8.00 -14.70
N ARG A 484 -12.42 -8.83 -15.75
CA ARG A 484 -12.91 -10.22 -15.74
C ARG A 484 -12.10 -11.11 -14.81
N HIS A 485 -12.74 -12.13 -14.24
CA HIS A 485 -12.15 -13.18 -13.38
C HIS A 485 -11.15 -12.62 -12.36
N VAL A 486 -11.59 -11.71 -11.49
CA VAL A 486 -10.71 -10.90 -10.64
C VAL A 486 -9.70 -11.75 -9.86
N THR A 487 -8.42 -11.39 -9.99
CA THR A 487 -7.30 -11.92 -9.21
C THR A 487 -6.69 -10.82 -8.37
N PHE A 488 -5.87 -11.16 -7.37
CA PHE A 488 -5.14 -10.18 -6.55
C PHE A 488 -4.29 -9.19 -7.36
N ASN A 489 -3.85 -9.54 -8.57
CA ASN A 489 -3.14 -8.61 -9.47
C ASN A 489 -3.99 -7.40 -9.89
N HIS A 490 -5.33 -7.49 -9.78
CA HIS A 490 -6.25 -6.38 -10.04
C HIS A 490 -6.45 -5.46 -8.82
N GLU A 491 -5.93 -5.78 -7.63
CA GLU A 491 -5.94 -4.85 -6.48
C GLU A 491 -5.08 -3.62 -6.77
N GLY A 492 -5.60 -2.42 -6.53
CA GLY A 492 -4.90 -1.17 -6.84
C GLY A 492 -5.78 0.08 -6.88
N ARG A 493 -5.18 1.23 -7.15
CA ARG A 493 -5.86 2.52 -7.35
C ARG A 493 -6.00 2.81 -8.85
N TYR A 494 -7.23 2.80 -9.34
CA TYR A 494 -7.59 3.07 -10.73
C TYR A 494 -7.96 4.52 -10.94
N GLN A 495 -7.62 5.07 -12.10
CA GLN A 495 -8.01 6.41 -12.53
C GLN A 495 -8.32 6.41 -14.03
N CYS A 496 -9.42 7.06 -14.39
CA CYS A 496 -9.82 7.30 -15.77
C CYS A 496 -9.31 8.67 -16.23
N ILE A 497 -8.83 8.73 -17.48
CA ILE A 497 -8.46 9.95 -18.18
C ILE A 497 -9.22 9.99 -19.50
N ILE A 498 -9.94 11.08 -19.74
CA ILE A 498 -10.62 11.35 -21.02
C ILE A 498 -9.98 12.62 -21.60
N SER A 499 -9.48 12.55 -22.83
CA SER A 499 -8.83 13.70 -23.47
C SER A 499 -9.18 13.84 -24.95
N ASN A 500 -9.30 15.08 -25.41
CA ASN A 500 -9.35 15.45 -26.83
C ASN A 500 -8.24 16.47 -27.13
N HIS A 501 -8.31 17.14 -28.29
CA HIS A 501 -7.32 18.16 -28.65
C HIS A 501 -7.42 19.46 -27.83
N PHE A 502 -8.48 19.67 -27.04
CA PHE A 502 -8.65 20.84 -26.16
C PHE A 502 -8.12 20.59 -24.73
N GLY A 503 -7.97 19.34 -24.30
CA GLY A 503 -7.28 19.00 -23.06
C GLY A 503 -7.61 17.62 -22.52
N SER A 504 -6.95 17.26 -21.41
CA SER A 504 -7.24 16.05 -20.64
C SER A 504 -7.98 16.39 -19.34
N SER A 505 -8.91 15.52 -18.95
CA SER A 505 -9.57 15.55 -17.64
C SER A 505 -9.44 14.19 -16.96
N TYR A 506 -9.29 14.22 -15.64
CA TYR A 506 -8.85 13.11 -14.80
C TYR A 506 -9.93 12.82 -13.76
N SER A 507 -10.24 11.54 -13.53
CA SER A 507 -11.20 11.15 -12.51
C SER A 507 -10.60 11.22 -11.10
N ASN A 508 -11.46 11.09 -10.09
CA ASN A 508 -11.04 10.59 -8.78
C ASN A 508 -10.25 9.26 -8.91
N LYS A 509 -9.49 8.92 -7.87
CA LYS A 509 -8.75 7.65 -7.78
C LYS A 509 -9.60 6.64 -6.99
N ALA A 510 -10.17 5.65 -7.69
CA ALA A 510 -10.98 4.58 -7.11
C ALA A 510 -10.09 3.41 -6.68
N ARG A 511 -10.27 2.86 -5.47
CA ARG A 511 -9.54 1.65 -5.05
C ARG A 511 -10.35 0.40 -5.37
N VAL A 512 -9.73 -0.59 -5.99
CA VAL A 512 -10.25 -1.97 -6.05
C VAL A 512 -9.48 -2.79 -5.02
N THR A 513 -10.19 -3.45 -4.11
CA THR A 513 -9.63 -4.43 -3.16
C THR A 513 -10.15 -5.82 -3.49
N VAL A 514 -9.33 -6.86 -3.34
CA VAL A 514 -9.72 -8.23 -3.71
C VAL A 514 -10.05 -9.05 -2.47
N ASN A 515 -11.33 -9.38 -2.34
CA ASN A 515 -11.88 -10.12 -1.22
C ASN A 515 -12.13 -11.58 -1.60
N VAL A 516 -11.89 -12.50 -0.67
CA VAL A 516 -12.18 -13.93 -0.81
C VAL A 516 -13.41 -14.26 0.03
N LEU A 517 -14.39 -14.95 -0.57
CA LEU A 517 -15.57 -15.44 0.13
C LEU A 517 -15.20 -16.29 1.35
N PRO A 518 -15.99 -16.28 2.43
CA PRO A 518 -15.75 -17.18 3.56
C PRO A 518 -15.80 -18.64 3.13
N SER A 519 -14.92 -19.46 3.68
CA SER A 519 -14.80 -20.91 3.51
C SER A 519 -14.71 -21.56 4.90
N PHE A 520 -15.38 -22.70 5.15
CA PHE A 520 -15.30 -23.37 6.46
C PHE A 520 -14.04 -24.23 6.57
N VAL A 521 -13.15 -23.87 7.49
CA VAL A 521 -11.99 -24.68 7.91
C VAL A 521 -12.43 -25.76 8.91
N LYS A 522 -13.41 -25.44 9.77
CA LYS A 522 -14.08 -26.38 10.68
C LYS A 522 -15.58 -26.13 10.62
N THR A 523 -16.36 -27.13 10.22
CA THR A 523 -17.82 -27.13 10.36
C THR A 523 -18.22 -27.77 11.69
N PRO A 524 -19.23 -27.23 12.40
CA PRO A 524 -19.77 -27.90 13.57
C PRO A 524 -20.49 -29.20 13.19
N ARG A 525 -20.63 -30.10 14.15
CA ARG A 525 -21.22 -31.45 13.98
C ARG A 525 -22.09 -31.78 15.19
N ASP A 526 -23.16 -32.54 14.98
CA ASP A 526 -24.14 -32.85 16.03
C ASP A 526 -23.47 -33.48 17.26
N ILE A 527 -23.81 -32.96 18.45
CA ILE A 527 -23.24 -33.43 19.72
C ILE A 527 -24.33 -33.88 20.69
N MET A 528 -24.19 -35.12 21.16
CA MET A 528 -24.95 -35.68 22.28
C MET A 528 -24.09 -35.60 23.53
N ILE A 529 -24.56 -34.95 24.59
CA ILE A 529 -23.75 -34.67 25.78
C ILE A 529 -24.56 -34.79 27.08
N ARG A 530 -23.93 -35.25 28.17
CA ARG A 530 -24.59 -35.39 29.47
C ARG A 530 -24.75 -34.02 30.17
N THR A 531 -25.90 -33.83 30.82
CA THR A 531 -26.19 -32.70 31.73
C THR A 531 -25.06 -32.50 32.76
N GLY A 532 -24.78 -31.25 33.13
CA GLY A 532 -23.72 -30.85 34.05
C GLY A 532 -22.28 -30.91 33.49
N THR A 533 -22.09 -31.27 32.22
CA THR A 533 -20.76 -31.34 31.58
C THR A 533 -20.51 -30.15 30.62
N LYS A 534 -19.41 -30.18 29.85
CA LYS A 534 -18.97 -29.06 28.98
C LYS A 534 -19.16 -29.38 27.50
N ALA A 535 -20.07 -28.66 26.82
CA ALA A 535 -20.18 -28.72 25.36
C ALA A 535 -19.09 -27.87 24.68
N ARG A 536 -18.62 -28.33 23.52
CA ARG A 536 -17.68 -27.66 22.62
C ARG A 536 -18.27 -27.68 21.21
N LEU A 537 -18.64 -26.52 20.70
CA LEU A 537 -19.05 -26.32 19.31
C LEU A 537 -17.92 -25.61 18.58
N GLU A 538 -17.35 -26.24 17.56
CA GLU A 538 -16.27 -25.67 16.74
C GLU A 538 -16.84 -25.08 15.46
N CYS A 539 -16.43 -23.86 15.12
CA CYS A 539 -16.73 -23.28 13.82
C CYS A 539 -15.63 -22.30 13.42
N ALA A 540 -14.82 -22.71 12.44
CA ALA A 540 -13.69 -21.95 11.92
C ALA A 540 -13.94 -21.61 10.46
N ALA A 541 -13.64 -20.38 10.05
CA ALA A 541 -13.74 -19.96 8.67
C ALA A 541 -12.55 -19.10 8.24
N GLU A 542 -12.06 -19.36 7.04
CA GLU A 542 -11.04 -18.56 6.35
C GLU A 542 -11.70 -17.64 5.31
N GLY A 543 -10.99 -16.61 4.88
CA GLY A 543 -11.46 -15.62 3.89
C GLY A 543 -10.65 -14.33 3.97
N HIS A 544 -10.86 -13.43 3.01
CA HIS A 544 -10.19 -12.13 2.99
C HIS A 544 -11.21 -11.00 2.76
N PRO A 545 -11.33 -10.00 3.64
CA PRO A 545 -10.82 -9.97 5.02
C PRO A 545 -11.30 -11.17 5.86
N THR A 546 -10.62 -11.45 6.97
CA THR A 546 -10.94 -12.54 7.89
C THR A 546 -12.42 -12.49 8.29
N PRO A 547 -13.18 -13.60 8.16
CA PRO A 547 -14.60 -13.59 8.46
C PRO A 547 -14.87 -13.53 9.97
N GLN A 548 -15.86 -12.73 10.34
CA GLN A 548 -16.41 -12.71 11.70
C GLN A 548 -17.38 -13.90 11.86
N VAL A 549 -17.17 -14.69 12.92
CA VAL A 549 -18.03 -15.81 13.28
C VAL A 549 -19.08 -15.34 14.29
N ALA A 550 -20.35 -15.64 14.01
CA ALA A 550 -21.48 -15.37 14.88
C ALA A 550 -22.32 -16.65 15.07
N TRP A 551 -22.91 -16.80 16.25
CA TRP A 551 -23.75 -17.94 16.60
C TRP A 551 -25.20 -17.53 16.85
N GLN A 552 -26.14 -18.42 16.53
CA GLN A 552 -27.57 -18.34 16.84
C GLN A 552 -28.04 -19.68 17.46
N LYS A 553 -29.13 -19.66 18.23
CA LYS A 553 -29.85 -20.85 18.73
C LYS A 553 -31.31 -20.78 18.28
N ASP A 554 -31.81 -21.85 17.68
CA ASP A 554 -33.18 -22.02 17.19
C ASP A 554 -33.67 -20.85 16.30
N GLY A 555 -32.74 -20.26 15.52
CA GLY A 555 -32.97 -19.09 14.66
C GLY A 555 -32.93 -17.73 15.36
N GLY A 556 -32.73 -17.69 16.68
CA GLY A 556 -32.64 -16.47 17.48
C GLY A 556 -31.24 -16.23 18.09
N THR A 557 -31.10 -15.11 18.79
CA THR A 557 -29.90 -14.73 19.56
C THR A 557 -30.07 -14.92 21.06
N ASP A 558 -31.13 -15.64 21.49
CA ASP A 558 -31.39 -15.93 22.90
C ASP A 558 -30.77 -17.27 23.28
N PHE A 559 -30.05 -17.28 24.40
CA PHE A 559 -29.23 -18.40 24.84
C PHE A 559 -29.37 -18.56 26.36
N PRO A 560 -29.99 -19.63 26.87
CA PRO A 560 -30.17 -19.83 28.32
C PRO A 560 -28.85 -19.77 29.08
N ALA A 561 -27.83 -20.53 28.63
CA ALA A 561 -26.48 -20.46 29.19
C ALA A 561 -25.78 -19.09 29.10
N ALA A 562 -26.20 -18.16 28.22
CA ALA A 562 -25.65 -16.80 28.23
C ALA A 562 -26.22 -15.97 29.39
N ARG A 563 -27.53 -16.08 29.64
CA ARG A 563 -28.22 -15.44 30.78
C ARG A 563 -27.59 -15.87 32.11
N GLU A 564 -27.25 -17.15 32.22
CA GLU A 564 -26.61 -17.75 33.40
C GLU A 564 -25.08 -17.64 33.42
N ARG A 565 -24.45 -16.93 32.46
CA ARG A 565 -22.98 -16.77 32.33
C ARG A 565 -22.19 -18.09 32.22
N ARG A 566 -22.86 -19.18 31.80
CA ARG A 566 -22.31 -20.50 31.52
C ARG A 566 -21.61 -20.59 30.15
N MET A 567 -21.89 -19.65 29.24
CA MET A 567 -21.22 -19.56 27.93
C MET A 567 -19.83 -18.91 28.00
N ARG A 568 -18.90 -19.41 27.17
CA ARG A 568 -17.60 -18.78 26.91
C ARG A 568 -17.24 -18.83 25.43
N VAL A 569 -16.88 -17.68 24.88
CA VAL A 569 -16.13 -17.53 23.63
C VAL A 569 -14.72 -17.12 24.03
N MET A 570 -13.69 -17.75 23.45
CA MET A 570 -12.30 -17.33 23.64
C MET A 570 -11.91 -16.39 22.50
N PRO A 571 -11.24 -15.24 22.74
CA PRO A 571 -11.00 -14.22 21.70
C PRO A 571 -10.22 -14.73 20.48
N ASP A 572 -9.35 -15.71 20.69
CA ASP A 572 -8.36 -16.18 19.72
C ASP A 572 -8.65 -17.60 19.15
N ASP A 573 -9.81 -18.19 19.46
CA ASP A 573 -10.09 -19.61 19.20
C ASP A 573 -11.46 -19.80 18.49
N ASP A 574 -11.53 -20.70 17.51
CA ASP A 574 -12.71 -20.99 16.66
C ASP A 574 -13.86 -21.72 17.39
N VAL A 575 -14.03 -21.46 18.69
CA VAL A 575 -14.65 -22.41 19.62
C VAL A 575 -15.62 -21.72 20.57
N PHE A 576 -16.85 -22.20 20.54
CA PHE A 576 -17.95 -21.81 21.41
C PHE A 576 -18.15 -22.89 22.48
N PHE A 577 -18.15 -22.49 23.75
CA PHE A 577 -18.33 -23.40 24.88
C PHE A 577 -19.57 -23.11 25.69
N ILE A 578 -20.27 -24.18 26.09
CA ILE A 578 -21.28 -24.15 27.17
C ILE A 578 -20.72 -24.98 28.32
N MET A 579 -20.50 -24.34 29.46
CA MET A 579 -20.18 -25.01 30.73
C MET A 579 -21.48 -25.46 31.41
N ASP A 580 -21.44 -26.52 32.21
CA ASP A 580 -22.59 -26.96 33.04
C ASP A 580 -23.89 -27.04 32.21
N VAL A 581 -23.86 -27.85 31.14
CA VAL A 581 -24.94 -27.95 30.14
C VAL A 581 -26.24 -28.43 30.79
N LYS A 582 -27.36 -27.74 30.51
CA LYS A 582 -28.70 -28.06 31.03
C LYS A 582 -29.65 -28.49 29.90
N PRO A 583 -30.76 -29.20 30.18
CA PRO A 583 -31.73 -29.59 29.15
C PRO A 583 -32.28 -28.44 28.30
N GLU A 584 -32.41 -27.24 28.87
CA GLU A 584 -32.81 -25.99 28.18
C GLU A 584 -31.81 -25.50 27.11
N ASP A 585 -30.54 -25.91 27.18
CA ASP A 585 -29.54 -25.57 26.17
C ASP A 585 -29.71 -26.40 24.88
N MET A 586 -30.52 -27.46 24.91
CA MET A 586 -30.86 -28.29 23.75
C MET A 586 -31.48 -27.44 22.63
N GLY A 587 -31.08 -27.68 21.38
CA GLY A 587 -31.60 -26.97 20.21
C GLY A 587 -30.70 -27.07 18.98
N VAL A 588 -31.10 -26.38 17.92
CA VAL A 588 -30.29 -26.23 16.70
C VAL A 588 -29.51 -24.93 16.79
N TYR A 589 -28.18 -25.03 16.88
CA TYR A 589 -27.29 -23.89 16.81
C TYR A 589 -26.89 -23.65 15.35
N SER A 590 -26.81 -22.40 14.94
CA SER A 590 -26.31 -22.02 13.62
C SER A 590 -25.04 -21.18 13.78
N CYS A 591 -23.95 -21.64 13.18
CA CYS A 591 -22.76 -20.82 13.00
C CYS A 591 -22.89 -20.08 11.66
N THR A 592 -22.66 -18.77 11.67
CA THR A 592 -22.58 -17.93 10.47
C THR A 592 -21.23 -17.22 10.42
N ALA A 593 -20.48 -17.41 9.35
CA ALA A 593 -19.21 -16.73 9.10
C ALA A 593 -19.37 -15.71 7.97
N LYS A 594 -19.00 -14.44 8.23
CA LYS A 594 -19.28 -13.31 7.35
C LYS A 594 -18.08 -12.38 7.16
N ASN A 595 -17.83 -11.95 5.93
CA ASN A 595 -16.94 -10.84 5.61
C ASN A 595 -17.58 -9.90 4.56
N THR A 596 -16.77 -9.04 3.93
CA THR A 596 -17.21 -8.10 2.89
C THR A 596 -17.32 -8.70 1.49
N ALA A 597 -16.92 -9.96 1.26
CA ALA A 597 -17.25 -10.70 0.04
C ALA A 597 -18.59 -11.44 0.14
N GLY A 598 -18.97 -11.92 1.34
CA GLY A 598 -20.22 -12.65 1.53
C GLY A 598 -20.32 -13.34 2.89
N MET A 599 -21.17 -14.36 2.95
CA MET A 599 -21.57 -15.03 4.17
C MET A 599 -21.86 -16.50 3.91
N ILE A 600 -21.46 -17.38 4.83
CA ILE A 600 -21.78 -18.81 4.85
C ILE A 600 -22.38 -19.17 6.22
N SER A 601 -23.20 -20.21 6.27
CA SER A 601 -23.75 -20.73 7.53
C SER A 601 -23.80 -22.25 7.55
N ALA A 602 -23.69 -22.82 8.76
CA ALA A 602 -23.77 -24.25 9.04
C ALA A 602 -24.55 -24.48 10.34
N ASN A 603 -25.47 -25.45 10.32
CA ASN A 603 -26.32 -25.77 11.46
C ASN A 603 -25.83 -27.04 12.16
N VAL A 604 -26.08 -27.14 13.47
CA VAL A 604 -25.68 -28.24 14.33
C VAL A 604 -26.69 -28.44 15.45
N THR A 605 -26.97 -29.68 15.81
CA THR A 605 -27.89 -30.05 16.90
C THR A 605 -27.09 -30.33 18.18
N LEU A 606 -27.46 -29.65 19.26
CA LEU A 606 -27.04 -30.01 20.62
C LEU A 606 -28.15 -30.81 21.28
N THR A 607 -27.89 -32.08 21.57
CA THR A 607 -28.80 -32.97 22.30
C THR A 607 -28.27 -33.21 23.72
N VAL A 608 -29.06 -32.85 24.72
CA VAL A 608 -28.70 -33.04 26.13
C VAL A 608 -29.29 -34.35 26.66
N LEU A 609 -28.43 -35.18 27.24
CA LEU A 609 -28.73 -36.46 27.84
C LEU A 609 -28.70 -36.35 29.37
N GLU A 610 -29.57 -37.08 30.04
CA GLU A 610 -29.82 -36.95 31.47
C GLU A 610 -30.09 -38.33 32.09
N THR A 611 -29.47 -38.59 33.24
CA THR A 611 -29.69 -39.83 33.99
C THR A 611 -31.12 -39.92 34.53
N PRO A 612 -31.65 -41.14 34.75
CA PRO A 612 -32.99 -41.30 35.31
C PRO A 612 -33.08 -40.60 36.66
N HIS A 613 -34.11 -39.78 36.86
CA HIS A 613 -34.39 -39.16 38.15
C HIS A 613 -35.91 -39.09 38.36
N LEU A 614 -36.31 -38.85 39.61
CA LEU A 614 -37.71 -38.82 40.01
C LEU A 614 -38.23 -37.37 40.01
N ALA A 615 -39.32 -37.10 39.28
CA ALA A 615 -39.88 -35.75 39.13
C ALA A 615 -40.73 -35.29 40.33
N GLN A 616 -41.23 -36.23 41.12
CA GLN A 616 -42.01 -36.03 42.33
C GLN A 616 -41.76 -37.21 43.25
N GLU A 617 -41.41 -36.95 44.52
CA GLU A 617 -41.14 -38.00 45.52
C GLU A 617 -42.29 -39.01 45.62
N MET A 618 -41.95 -40.28 45.84
CA MET A 618 -42.93 -41.36 45.92
C MET A 618 -43.63 -41.30 47.28
N GLU A 619 -44.90 -40.95 47.27
CA GLU A 619 -45.72 -40.87 48.47
C GLU A 619 -46.00 -42.26 49.07
N ASP A 620 -45.77 -42.41 50.37
CA ASP A 620 -46.27 -43.53 51.16
C ASP A 620 -47.81 -43.56 51.14
N ARG A 621 -48.40 -44.75 51.10
CA ARG A 621 -49.85 -44.92 50.98
C ARG A 621 -50.41 -45.82 52.08
N ASN A 622 -51.54 -45.37 52.64
CA ASN A 622 -52.36 -46.10 53.59
C ASN A 622 -53.67 -46.49 52.87
N VAL A 623 -54.06 -47.76 52.93
CA VAL A 623 -55.24 -48.30 52.22
C VAL A 623 -55.98 -49.33 53.09
N VAL A 624 -57.29 -49.48 52.94
CA VAL A 624 -58.06 -50.52 53.65
C VAL A 624 -58.07 -51.83 52.84
N VAL A 625 -58.00 -52.98 53.50
CA VAL A 625 -58.13 -54.31 52.86
C VAL A 625 -59.36 -54.34 51.92
N GLY A 626 -59.15 -54.74 50.67
CA GLY A 626 -60.16 -54.79 49.60
C GLY A 626 -60.28 -53.50 48.76
N GLU A 627 -59.69 -52.38 49.17
CA GLU A 627 -59.59 -51.19 48.32
C GLU A 627 -58.45 -51.32 47.29
N THR A 628 -58.55 -50.58 46.18
CA THR A 628 -57.54 -50.54 45.11
C THR A 628 -56.63 -49.33 45.29
N VAL A 629 -55.31 -49.52 45.25
CA VAL A 629 -54.31 -48.45 45.41
C VAL A 629 -53.49 -48.26 44.14
N ALA A 630 -53.06 -47.02 43.89
CA ALA A 630 -52.12 -46.70 42.82
C ALA A 630 -50.85 -46.07 43.40
N LEU A 631 -49.70 -46.70 43.15
CA LEU A 631 -48.37 -46.18 43.48
C LEU A 631 -47.79 -45.51 42.23
N GLN A 632 -47.28 -44.29 42.37
CA GLN A 632 -46.83 -43.46 41.26
C GLN A 632 -45.31 -43.25 41.28
N CYS A 633 -44.67 -43.51 40.14
CA CYS A 633 -43.25 -43.24 39.89
C CYS A 633 -43.12 -42.41 38.60
N LYS A 634 -43.17 -41.08 38.74
CA LYS A 634 -42.95 -40.12 37.64
C LYS A 634 -41.45 -39.98 37.37
N ALA A 635 -40.87 -40.92 36.61
CA ALA A 635 -39.46 -40.85 36.22
C ALA A 635 -39.25 -39.93 35.00
N LEU A 636 -38.23 -39.08 35.06
CA LEU A 636 -37.70 -38.27 33.96
C LEU A 636 -36.26 -38.70 33.62
N GLY A 637 -35.77 -38.23 32.47
CA GLY A 637 -34.43 -38.53 31.95
C GLY A 637 -34.39 -38.50 30.42
N SER A 638 -33.19 -38.41 29.86
CA SER A 638 -32.94 -38.31 28.42
C SER A 638 -31.82 -39.29 28.02
N PRO A 639 -32.11 -40.41 27.33
CA PRO A 639 -33.43 -40.85 26.84
C PRO A 639 -34.41 -41.21 27.98
N PRO A 640 -35.73 -41.26 27.71
CA PRO A 640 -36.74 -41.60 28.71
C PRO A 640 -36.47 -42.95 29.38
N PRO A 641 -36.54 -43.05 30.73
CA PRO A 641 -36.16 -44.26 31.44
C PRO A 641 -37.22 -45.37 31.36
N ARG A 642 -36.75 -46.61 31.20
CA ARG A 642 -37.53 -47.83 31.38
C ARG A 642 -37.72 -48.09 32.88
N ILE A 643 -38.98 -48.08 33.32
CA ILE A 643 -39.36 -48.33 34.72
C ILE A 643 -39.66 -49.81 34.94
N THR A 644 -39.14 -50.35 36.05
CA THR A 644 -39.44 -51.70 36.57
C THR A 644 -39.74 -51.59 38.07
N TRP A 645 -40.82 -52.19 38.54
CA TRP A 645 -41.18 -52.18 39.97
C TRP A 645 -40.72 -53.46 40.67
N LEU A 646 -40.25 -53.32 41.91
CA LEU A 646 -39.98 -54.43 42.84
C LEU A 646 -40.89 -54.32 44.07
N LYS A 647 -41.20 -55.45 44.70
CA LYS A 647 -41.77 -55.55 46.06
C LYS A 647 -40.71 -56.20 46.94
N GLY A 648 -40.22 -55.48 47.96
CA GLY A 648 -38.92 -55.78 48.54
C GLY A 648 -37.81 -55.68 47.48
N GLU A 649 -37.22 -56.83 47.13
CA GLU A 649 -36.18 -56.95 46.09
C GLU A 649 -36.64 -57.74 44.84
N GLU A 650 -37.84 -58.32 44.83
CA GLU A 650 -38.31 -59.16 43.70
C GLU A 650 -39.09 -58.36 42.65
N PRO A 651 -38.85 -58.59 41.34
CA PRO A 651 -39.49 -57.84 40.26
C PRO A 651 -40.94 -58.25 40.01
N LEU A 652 -41.85 -57.29 40.19
CA LEU A 652 -43.28 -57.46 39.93
C LEU A 652 -43.54 -57.64 38.42
N ARG A 653 -44.54 -58.48 38.11
CA ARG A 653 -44.99 -58.77 36.75
C ARG A 653 -46.48 -58.46 36.60
N PRO A 654 -46.95 -58.09 35.39
CA PRO A 654 -48.38 -57.93 35.13
C PRO A 654 -49.17 -59.18 35.52
N SER A 655 -50.27 -58.99 36.23
CA SER A 655 -51.17 -60.05 36.73
C SER A 655 -52.56 -59.46 36.99
N ASP A 656 -53.55 -60.30 37.28
CA ASP A 656 -54.90 -59.85 37.66
C ASP A 656 -54.95 -59.07 39.00
N HIS A 657 -53.83 -59.03 39.73
CA HIS A 657 -53.63 -58.28 40.97
C HIS A 657 -52.78 -57.01 40.79
N HIS A 658 -51.71 -57.09 39.98
CA HIS A 658 -50.77 -55.99 39.71
C HIS A 658 -50.86 -55.52 38.25
N TYR A 659 -51.42 -54.32 38.05
CA TYR A 659 -51.58 -53.67 36.75
C TYR A 659 -50.58 -52.52 36.57
N PHE A 660 -50.11 -52.32 35.34
CA PHE A 660 -49.14 -51.27 35.01
C PHE A 660 -49.70 -50.38 33.90
N THR A 661 -49.55 -49.06 34.02
CA THR A 661 -49.87 -48.14 32.91
C THR A 661 -48.83 -48.21 31.80
N PRO A 662 -49.14 -47.73 30.58
CA PRO A 662 -48.13 -47.57 29.53
C PRO A 662 -46.92 -46.77 30.02
N GLY A 663 -45.71 -47.31 29.84
CA GLY A 663 -44.47 -46.76 30.38
C GLY A 663 -44.17 -47.10 31.86
N ASN A 664 -45.02 -47.90 32.52
CA ASN A 664 -44.90 -48.37 33.90
C ASN A 664 -44.82 -47.28 34.98
N GLN A 665 -45.20 -46.03 34.68
CA GLN A 665 -45.15 -44.90 35.65
C GLN A 665 -46.17 -44.99 36.79
N LEU A 666 -47.19 -45.85 36.67
CA LEU A 666 -48.14 -46.18 37.74
C LEU A 666 -48.22 -47.70 37.86
N LEU A 667 -48.12 -48.18 39.10
CA LEU A 667 -48.46 -49.53 39.52
C LEU A 667 -49.81 -49.45 40.25
N VAL A 668 -50.82 -50.15 39.75
CA VAL A 668 -52.14 -50.26 40.40
C VAL A 668 -52.28 -51.67 40.98
N ILE A 669 -52.56 -51.76 42.28
CA ILE A 669 -52.77 -53.01 43.00
C ILE A 669 -54.25 -53.10 43.34
N GLY A 670 -54.95 -54.04 42.71
CA GLY A 670 -56.38 -54.28 42.92
C GLY A 670 -56.66 -54.97 44.25
N SER A 671 -57.81 -54.70 44.87
CA SER A 671 -58.35 -55.46 46.02
C SER A 671 -57.31 -55.82 47.10
N THR A 672 -56.58 -54.82 47.61
CA THR A 672 -55.36 -55.01 48.41
C THR A 672 -55.54 -55.93 49.62
N THR A 673 -54.52 -56.76 49.86
CA THR A 673 -54.48 -57.73 50.97
C THR A 673 -53.46 -57.31 52.03
N LEU A 674 -53.48 -57.93 53.22
CA LEU A 674 -52.44 -57.68 54.24
C LEU A 674 -51.04 -58.10 53.76
N GLU A 675 -50.93 -59.04 52.81
CA GLU A 675 -49.66 -59.43 52.19
C GLU A 675 -49.13 -58.38 51.18
N ASP A 676 -49.94 -57.37 50.82
CA ASP A 676 -49.53 -56.27 49.95
C ASP A 676 -48.85 -55.11 50.69
N ALA A 677 -48.89 -55.11 52.02
CA ALA A 677 -48.11 -54.16 52.81
C ALA A 677 -46.60 -54.41 52.66
N GLY A 678 -45.80 -53.34 52.56
CA GLY A 678 -44.36 -53.42 52.41
C GLY A 678 -43.73 -52.30 51.58
N ARG A 679 -42.41 -52.38 51.40
CA ARG A 679 -41.63 -51.44 50.59
C ARG A 679 -41.72 -51.81 49.11
N TYR A 680 -42.21 -50.87 48.31
CA TYR A 680 -42.17 -50.94 46.84
C TYR A 680 -41.02 -50.09 46.32
N THR A 681 -40.26 -50.64 45.36
CA THR A 681 -39.09 -49.97 44.78
C THR A 681 -39.33 -49.73 43.29
N CYS A 682 -39.33 -48.47 42.87
CA CYS A 682 -39.28 -48.10 41.46
C CYS A 682 -37.83 -48.05 40.99
N VAL A 683 -37.47 -48.93 40.04
CA VAL A 683 -36.15 -48.96 39.38
C VAL A 683 -36.28 -48.27 38.02
N MET A 684 -35.54 -47.19 37.83
CA MET A 684 -35.64 -46.30 36.66
C MET A 684 -34.32 -46.39 35.87
N SER A 685 -34.35 -46.92 34.64
CA SER A 685 -33.13 -47.26 33.89
C SER A 685 -33.09 -46.65 32.49
N ASN A 686 -31.98 -46.00 32.11
CA ASN A 686 -31.70 -45.57 30.74
C ASN A 686 -30.24 -45.84 30.35
N THR A 687 -29.82 -45.38 29.17
CA THR A 687 -28.46 -45.62 28.63
C THR A 687 -27.34 -44.93 29.42
N LEU A 688 -27.64 -44.00 30.34
CA LEU A 688 -26.65 -43.32 31.18
C LEU A 688 -26.57 -43.87 32.62
N GLY A 689 -27.54 -44.66 33.08
CA GLY A 689 -27.55 -45.13 34.47
C GLY A 689 -28.85 -45.80 34.91
N THR A 690 -28.92 -46.15 36.19
CA THR A 690 -30.13 -46.73 36.82
C THR A 690 -30.28 -46.19 38.23
N GLU A 691 -31.41 -45.54 38.48
CA GLU A 691 -31.76 -44.88 39.73
C GLU A 691 -32.85 -45.67 40.46
N ARG A 692 -32.99 -45.49 41.78
CA ARG A 692 -34.02 -46.16 42.59
C ARG A 692 -34.76 -45.20 43.50
N ALA A 693 -36.08 -45.33 43.53
CA ALA A 693 -36.94 -44.65 44.48
C ALA A 693 -37.82 -45.68 45.22
N HIS A 694 -38.27 -45.35 46.42
CA HIS A 694 -39.01 -46.25 47.29
C HIS A 694 -40.23 -45.54 47.89
N CYS A 695 -41.30 -46.28 48.15
CA CYS A 695 -42.32 -45.90 49.13
C CYS A 695 -42.83 -47.13 49.88
N GLN A 696 -43.51 -46.87 51.00
CA GLN A 696 -44.14 -47.85 51.85
C GLN A 696 -45.65 -47.88 51.59
N LEU A 697 -46.18 -49.08 51.32
CA LEU A 697 -47.62 -49.34 51.33
C LEU A 697 -47.99 -49.98 52.67
N ASN A 698 -48.96 -49.40 53.37
CA ASN A 698 -49.53 -49.93 54.60
C ASN A 698 -50.99 -50.29 54.36
N VAL A 699 -51.34 -51.56 54.58
CA VAL A 699 -52.70 -52.08 54.40
C VAL A 699 -53.31 -52.33 55.77
N TYR A 700 -54.46 -51.73 56.05
CA TYR A 700 -55.14 -51.81 57.33
C TYR A 700 -56.45 -52.58 57.22
N GLN A 701 -56.72 -53.49 58.15
CA GLN A 701 -58.01 -54.15 58.24
C GLN A 701 -58.99 -53.28 59.03
N ARG A 702 -60.18 -53.02 58.48
CA ARG A 702 -61.28 -52.40 59.25
C ARG A 702 -61.72 -53.36 60.36
N PHE A 703 -61.67 -52.90 61.60
CA PHE A 703 -62.45 -53.45 62.70
C PHE A 703 -63.65 -52.54 62.92
N GLU A 704 -64.85 -53.06 62.66
CA GLU A 704 -66.10 -52.47 63.10
C GLU A 704 -66.49 -53.14 64.42
N ASP A 705 -66.69 -52.36 65.49
CA ASP A 705 -67.98 -52.35 66.20
C ASP A 705 -68.10 -51.22 67.25
N CYS A 706 -69.32 -51.04 67.76
CA CYS A 706 -69.73 -50.30 68.97
C CYS A 706 -69.66 -48.75 68.98
N ALA A 707 -70.85 -48.15 68.88
CA ALA A 707 -71.25 -46.89 69.51
C ALA A 707 -72.47 -47.20 70.44
N PRO A 708 -73.12 -46.24 71.14
CA PRO A 708 -72.82 -44.82 71.38
C PRO A 708 -72.89 -44.40 72.88
N PHE A 709 -72.65 -43.12 73.22
CA PHE A 709 -73.62 -42.34 74.02
C PHE A 709 -73.41 -40.81 74.01
N SER A 710 -74.55 -40.09 74.00
CA SER A 710 -74.82 -38.69 74.43
C SER A 710 -73.73 -37.58 74.37
N SER A 711 -73.98 -36.55 73.53
CA SER A 711 -74.55 -35.24 73.94
C SER A 711 -74.10 -34.09 73.01
N PRO A 712 -74.89 -33.00 72.86
CA PRO A 712 -74.77 -32.13 71.67
C PRO A 712 -73.91 -30.89 71.86
N SER A 713 -73.31 -30.41 70.77
CA SER A 713 -72.85 -29.03 70.61
C SER A 713 -72.94 -28.62 69.14
N THR A 714 -73.77 -27.62 68.85
CA THR A 714 -73.99 -27.09 67.50
C THR A 714 -72.78 -26.30 67.02
N VAL A 715 -72.33 -26.57 65.79
CA VAL A 715 -71.45 -25.67 65.03
C VAL A 715 -72.08 -25.41 63.65
N THR A 716 -72.17 -24.15 63.29
CA THR A 716 -72.93 -23.67 62.13
C THR A 716 -72.26 -24.01 60.80
N VAL A 717 -73.04 -24.43 59.80
CA VAL A 717 -72.59 -24.61 58.42
C VAL A 717 -72.26 -23.25 57.78
N GLY A 718 -71.04 -23.12 57.24
CA GLY A 718 -70.60 -21.96 56.47
C GLY A 718 -70.27 -22.35 55.02
N ILE A 719 -71.28 -22.41 54.15
CA ILE A 719 -71.08 -22.63 52.70
C ILE A 719 -70.59 -21.33 52.07
N ILE A 720 -69.42 -21.37 51.42
CA ILE A 720 -68.92 -20.28 50.57
C ILE A 720 -69.21 -20.62 49.12
N VAL A 721 -70.13 -19.88 48.51
CA VAL A 721 -70.41 -19.96 47.07
C VAL A 721 -69.46 -19.02 46.31
N ILE A 722 -68.66 -19.55 45.40
CA ILE A 722 -67.84 -18.75 44.49
C ILE A 722 -68.55 -18.67 43.13
N ALA A 723 -69.13 -17.51 42.83
CA ALA A 723 -69.70 -17.23 41.51
C ALA A 723 -68.64 -16.61 40.59
N VAL A 724 -68.34 -17.27 39.47
CA VAL A 724 -67.44 -16.75 38.43
C VAL A 724 -68.27 -16.04 37.36
N VAL A 725 -68.15 -14.71 37.28
CA VAL A 725 -68.75 -13.91 36.20
C VAL A 725 -67.66 -13.46 35.25
N THR A 726 -67.69 -13.98 34.02
CA THR A 726 -66.77 -13.58 32.95
C THR A 726 -67.26 -12.32 32.25
N SER A 727 -66.38 -11.35 32.03
CA SER A 727 -66.61 -10.27 31.05
C SER A 727 -65.28 -9.79 30.47
N ILE A 728 -65.30 -9.53 29.16
CA ILE A 728 -64.13 -9.18 28.34
C ILE A 728 -63.85 -7.69 28.46
N VAL A 729 -62.60 -7.29 28.71
CA VAL A 729 -61.88 -6.23 27.96
C VAL A 729 -60.40 -6.17 28.40
N VAL A 730 -59.55 -5.73 27.46
CA VAL A 730 -58.10 -5.63 27.61
C VAL A 730 -57.69 -4.57 28.63
N THR A 731 -57.00 -4.97 29.71
CA THR A 731 -55.72 -4.35 30.18
C THR A 731 -55.10 -5.17 31.33
N SER A 732 -53.85 -4.87 31.69
CA SER A 732 -52.99 -5.67 32.57
C SER A 732 -53.34 -5.58 34.07
N LEU A 733 -52.78 -6.54 34.84
CA LEU A 733 -52.74 -6.64 36.32
C LEU A 733 -53.95 -7.30 37.00
N VAL A 734 -53.83 -8.60 37.28
CA VAL A 734 -54.67 -9.32 38.26
C VAL A 734 -53.94 -9.34 39.61
N TRP A 735 -54.56 -8.77 40.65
CA TRP A 735 -54.09 -8.90 42.03
C TRP A 735 -54.78 -10.08 42.73
N VAL A 736 -54.01 -10.92 43.42
CA VAL A 736 -54.52 -12.05 44.21
C VAL A 736 -54.26 -11.80 45.69
N CYS A 737 -55.27 -11.35 46.42
CA CYS A 737 -55.18 -11.09 47.85
C CYS A 737 -55.53 -12.35 48.66
N ILE A 738 -54.53 -12.99 49.28
CA ILE A 738 -54.73 -14.13 50.19
C ILE A 738 -54.77 -13.58 51.63
N ILE A 739 -55.89 -13.77 52.32
CA ILE A 739 -56.05 -13.38 53.74
C ILE A 739 -55.92 -14.64 54.60
N TYR A 740 -54.94 -14.65 55.50
CA TYR A 740 -54.65 -15.75 56.42
C TYR A 740 -54.97 -15.30 57.87
N GLN A 741 -55.76 -16.09 58.60
CA GLN A 741 -56.03 -15.85 60.03
C GLN A 741 -55.87 -17.13 60.85
N THR A 742 -54.90 -17.12 61.76
CA THR A 742 -54.72 -18.15 62.79
C THR A 742 -55.27 -17.66 64.13
N ARG A 743 -56.29 -18.33 64.68
CA ARG A 743 -56.66 -18.17 66.09
C ARG A 743 -55.79 -19.08 66.97
N LYS A 744 -55.18 -18.50 68.01
CA LYS A 744 -54.67 -19.21 69.19
C LYS A 744 -55.28 -18.55 70.43
N LYS A 745 -55.50 -19.30 71.50
CA LYS A 745 -56.23 -18.88 72.72
C LYS A 745 -55.43 -19.28 73.97
N SER A 746 -55.73 -18.59 75.09
CA SER A 746 -55.31 -18.86 76.49
C SER A 746 -53.80 -18.78 76.82
N GLU A 747 -53.35 -18.32 78.00
CA GLU A 747 -54.06 -17.79 79.19
C GLU A 747 -53.16 -16.84 80.04
N GLU A 748 -53.80 -15.84 80.68
CA GLU A 748 -53.56 -15.16 81.98
C GLU A 748 -52.22 -14.49 82.46
N CYS A 749 -52.36 -13.21 82.86
CA CYS A 749 -51.90 -12.52 84.10
C CYS A 749 -50.40 -12.55 84.56
N SER A 750 -49.70 -11.45 84.87
CA SER A 750 -50.13 -10.28 85.66
C SER A 750 -49.08 -9.13 85.78
N VAL A 751 -49.51 -7.92 85.41
CA VAL A 751 -49.28 -6.56 85.99
C VAL A 751 -48.07 -6.23 86.94
N ASN A 752 -47.33 -5.16 86.54
CA ASN A 752 -46.61 -4.11 87.32
C ASN A 752 -45.10 -4.17 87.71
N THR A 753 -44.41 -3.06 87.34
CA THR A 753 -43.41 -2.18 88.05
C THR A 753 -42.43 -2.78 89.08
N ASP A 754 -41.16 -2.33 89.19
CA ASP A 754 -40.75 -0.90 89.28
C ASP A 754 -39.25 -0.62 88.91
N GLU A 755 -38.78 0.61 89.15
CA GLU A 755 -37.47 1.17 88.73
C GLU A 755 -36.24 0.97 89.67
N THR A 756 -35.04 1.33 89.15
CA THR A 756 -33.85 1.96 89.80
C THR A 756 -32.57 1.20 90.27
N ILE A 757 -31.52 1.29 89.42
CA ILE A 757 -30.09 1.79 89.56
C ILE A 757 -29.16 1.57 90.81
N VAL A 758 -27.85 1.75 90.51
CA VAL A 758 -26.62 2.26 91.23
C VAL A 758 -25.50 1.28 91.73
N PRO A 759 -24.18 1.67 91.65
CA PRO A 759 -23.01 0.75 91.58
C PRO A 759 -22.12 0.66 92.87
N PRO A 760 -20.94 1.32 93.11
CA PRO A 760 -20.18 2.40 92.42
C PRO A 760 -18.64 2.13 92.16
N ASP A 761 -17.87 3.18 91.81
CA ASP A 761 -16.42 3.46 92.08
C ASP A 761 -15.25 2.59 91.51
N VAL A 762 -14.00 3.08 91.24
CA VAL A 762 -13.38 4.44 91.27
C VAL A 762 -12.17 4.57 90.27
N PRO A 763 -11.72 5.78 89.82
CA PRO A 763 -10.73 5.98 88.74
C PRO A 763 -9.50 6.89 89.07
N SER A 764 -8.62 7.23 88.09
CA SER A 764 -8.08 8.61 87.87
C SER A 764 -7.09 8.83 86.68
N TYR A 765 -7.15 10.04 86.07
CA TYR A 765 -6.17 10.77 85.20
C TYR A 765 -5.77 10.20 83.80
N LEU A 766 -5.67 10.93 82.65
CA LEU A 766 -5.77 12.33 82.11
C LEU A 766 -5.94 12.24 80.54
N SER A 767 -6.07 13.21 79.60
CA SER A 767 -6.37 14.67 79.40
C SER A 767 -6.28 15.03 77.87
N SER A 768 -6.82 16.10 77.23
CA SER A 768 -7.97 17.01 77.45
C SER A 768 -8.11 18.09 76.32
N GLN A 769 -9.33 18.33 75.78
CA GLN A 769 -9.85 19.57 75.07
C GLN A 769 -9.33 19.95 73.66
N GLY A 770 -10.00 20.79 72.80
CA GLY A 770 -11.33 21.48 72.77
C GLY A 770 -11.33 22.71 71.78
N THR A 771 -12.39 23.47 71.39
CA THR A 771 -13.89 23.33 71.37
C THR A 771 -14.63 24.54 70.69
N LEU A 772 -15.69 24.29 69.87
CA LEU A 772 -16.92 25.12 69.56
C LEU A 772 -16.97 26.47 68.74
N SER A 773 -18.07 26.58 67.91
CA SER A 773 -18.96 27.73 67.50
C SER A 773 -18.41 29.01 66.76
N GLU A 774 -19.16 29.95 66.12
CA GLU A 774 -20.59 30.15 65.71
C GLU A 774 -20.82 31.33 64.70
N ARG A 775 -21.85 31.31 63.80
CA ARG A 775 -22.79 32.42 63.41
C ARG A 775 -23.62 32.21 62.10
N GLN A 776 -24.69 33.03 61.92
CA GLN A 776 -25.70 33.05 60.83
C GLN A 776 -25.54 34.32 59.92
N ASP A 777 -26.37 34.73 58.93
CA ASP A 777 -27.76 34.45 58.46
C ASP A 777 -27.94 35.07 57.02
N ALA A 778 -29.03 35.10 56.22
CA ALA A 778 -30.45 34.65 56.21
C ALA A 778 -31.07 34.72 54.76
N CYS A 779 -32.40 34.52 54.64
CA CYS A 779 -33.38 35.15 53.69
C CYS A 779 -33.79 34.58 52.30
N ILE A 780 -34.98 33.91 52.32
CA ILE A 780 -36.18 34.11 51.44
C ILE A 780 -36.37 33.27 50.13
N ARG A 781 -37.64 32.90 49.91
CA ARG A 781 -38.29 32.03 48.90
C ARG A 781 -38.40 32.63 47.48
N VAL A 782 -38.76 31.80 46.48
CA VAL A 782 -40.11 31.77 45.82
C VAL A 782 -40.22 30.63 44.78
N GLU A 783 -41.43 30.12 44.55
CA GLU A 783 -41.81 29.10 43.55
C GLU A 783 -42.11 29.71 42.16
N SER A 784 -42.12 28.93 41.07
CA SER A 784 -43.24 28.95 40.07
C SER A 784 -43.01 28.06 38.83
N ASN A 785 -44.08 27.82 38.09
CA ASN A 785 -44.22 26.89 36.96
C ASN A 785 -43.77 27.44 35.60
N GLY A 786 -43.38 26.52 34.70
CA GLY A 786 -44.03 26.38 33.39
C GLY A 786 -43.36 26.99 32.15
N GLY A 787 -43.91 26.68 30.97
CA GLY A 787 -43.68 27.49 29.75
C GLY A 787 -43.00 26.80 28.55
N SER A 788 -43.77 26.01 27.80
CA SER A 788 -43.82 25.96 26.32
C SER A 788 -42.77 26.68 25.43
N GLN A 789 -42.22 25.89 24.48
CA GLN A 789 -42.10 26.15 23.02
C GLN A 789 -41.41 27.41 22.41
N ALA A 790 -40.78 27.12 21.26
CA ALA A 790 -40.66 27.93 20.02
C ALA A 790 -39.44 28.85 19.78
N ASN A 791 -38.77 28.54 18.66
CA ASN A 791 -38.17 29.40 17.62
C ASN A 791 -37.45 30.72 17.99
N GLY A 792 -36.16 30.80 17.63
CA GLY A 792 -35.45 32.06 17.43
C GLY A 792 -34.09 31.86 16.74
N HIS A 793 -33.89 32.48 15.57
CA HIS A 793 -32.56 32.63 14.97
C HIS A 793 -31.77 33.74 15.70
N ILE A 794 -30.44 33.60 15.78
CA ILE A 794 -29.45 34.52 15.19
C ILE A 794 -28.03 33.93 15.35
N GLU A 795 -27.10 34.39 14.52
CA GLU A 795 -25.77 33.81 14.31
C GLU A 795 -24.75 34.21 15.40
N ASN A 796 -23.71 33.39 15.64
CA ASN A 796 -22.32 33.74 15.27
C ASN A 796 -21.27 32.64 15.62
N ASN A 797 -20.35 32.43 14.67
CA ASN A 797 -18.93 32.02 14.79
C ASN A 797 -18.45 30.70 15.46
N ALA A 798 -17.58 30.03 14.70
CA ALA A 798 -16.40 29.22 15.08
C ALA A 798 -16.58 27.86 15.81
N PRO A 799 -16.23 26.73 15.13
CA PRO A 799 -15.97 25.43 15.75
C PRO A 799 -14.46 25.16 15.98
N PHE A 800 -14.14 24.71 17.19
CA PHE A 800 -13.04 23.82 17.58
C PHE A 800 -11.57 24.09 17.20
N ILE A 801 -10.80 24.49 18.23
CA ILE A 801 -9.45 23.98 18.47
C ILE A 801 -9.57 22.77 19.42
N SER A 802 -8.82 21.68 19.20
CA SER A 802 -8.74 20.58 20.15
C SER A 802 -7.37 19.91 20.19
N GLY A 803 -6.72 20.00 21.36
CA GLY A 803 -5.94 18.91 21.98
C GLY A 803 -4.79 18.27 21.20
N TYR A 804 -3.56 18.55 21.63
CA TYR A 804 -2.48 17.55 21.58
C TYR A 804 -2.80 16.39 22.52
N ASP A 805 -2.37 15.18 22.17
CA ASP A 805 -1.91 14.18 23.13
C ASP A 805 -0.63 13.52 22.60
N GLY A 806 0.33 13.26 23.50
CA GLY A 806 1.69 12.84 23.15
C GLY A 806 1.97 11.36 23.40
N PRO A 807 3.02 10.78 22.79
CA PRO A 807 3.43 9.41 23.08
C PRO A 807 4.02 9.30 24.50
N VAL A 808 3.56 8.30 25.26
CA VAL A 808 4.07 8.01 26.61
C VAL A 808 5.50 7.46 26.52
N VAL A 809 6.45 8.14 27.17
CA VAL A 809 7.83 7.67 27.36
C VAL A 809 7.91 6.89 28.68
N CYS A 810 8.60 5.75 28.67
CA CYS A 810 8.90 4.97 29.88
C CYS A 810 10.42 4.88 30.09
N THR A 811 10.86 5.40 31.24
CA THR A 811 12.23 5.49 31.78
C THR A 811 12.07 5.56 33.29
N ASP A 812 12.81 4.88 34.16
CA ASP A 812 13.96 3.98 34.00
C ASP A 812 13.93 2.87 35.07
N CYS A 813 14.74 1.82 34.90
CA CYS A 813 15.47 1.17 35.99
C CYS A 813 16.76 0.54 35.44
N LEU A 814 17.90 0.99 35.95
CA LEU A 814 19.23 0.43 35.69
C LEU A 814 19.60 -0.56 36.80
N GLU A 815 20.24 -1.69 36.49
CA GLU A 815 21.46 -2.13 37.19
C GLU A 815 22.19 -3.33 36.52
N ASN A 816 23.52 -3.25 36.48
CA ASN A 816 24.56 -4.29 36.61
C ASN A 816 24.41 -5.71 35.99
N GLY A 817 25.48 -6.16 35.30
CA GLY A 817 26.13 -7.44 35.67
C GLY A 817 26.24 -8.60 34.66
N THR A 818 27.19 -8.50 33.72
CA THR A 818 28.03 -9.61 33.18
C THR A 818 27.65 -11.10 33.38
N ASN A 819 27.49 -11.88 32.28
CA ASN A 819 28.35 -13.07 32.02
C ASN A 819 28.22 -13.71 30.62
N TYR A 820 29.11 -14.68 30.32
CA TYR A 820 29.30 -15.36 29.02
C TYR A 820 28.79 -16.82 28.96
N SER A 821 28.12 -17.21 27.87
CA SER A 821 28.14 -18.58 27.28
C SER A 821 27.59 -18.53 25.83
N LYS A 822 28.34 -18.78 24.75
CA LYS A 822 28.97 -20.02 24.21
C LYS A 822 28.01 -21.09 23.65
N HIS A 823 27.92 -21.11 22.30
CA HIS A 823 27.82 -22.30 21.40
C HIS A 823 26.55 -23.21 21.50
N CYS A 824 26.17 -24.03 20.49
CA CYS A 824 26.77 -24.30 19.16
C CYS A 824 25.73 -24.66 18.07
N ASN A 825 26.21 -24.84 16.83
CA ASN A 825 25.46 -25.10 15.59
C ASN A 825 24.82 -26.51 15.49
N TYR A 826 23.78 -26.61 14.65
CA TYR A 826 23.50 -27.75 13.75
C TYR A 826 22.77 -27.22 12.49
N LEU A 827 22.87 -27.76 11.27
CA LEU A 827 24.01 -28.32 10.51
C LEU A 827 23.49 -28.66 9.08
N PRO A 828 24.15 -28.23 7.98
CA PRO A 828 23.86 -28.76 6.65
C PRO A 828 24.86 -29.84 6.21
N HIS A 829 24.37 -31.02 5.83
CA HIS A 829 25.11 -32.07 5.12
C HIS A 829 24.26 -32.57 3.93
N GLY A 830 24.78 -32.87 2.74
CA GLY A 830 26.14 -32.68 2.22
C GLY A 830 26.70 -33.93 1.54
N ILE A 831 26.82 -33.94 0.22
CA ILE A 831 27.50 -34.97 -0.59
C ILE A 831 28.35 -34.29 -1.69
N ALA A 832 29.48 -34.90 -2.05
CA ALA A 832 30.54 -34.35 -2.91
C ALA A 832 30.49 -34.89 -4.38
N PRO A 833 31.18 -34.26 -5.35
CA PRO A 833 31.23 -34.69 -6.76
C PRO A 833 32.32 -35.76 -7.03
N PRO A 834 32.36 -36.42 -8.21
CA PRO A 834 33.24 -35.91 -9.29
C PRO A 834 32.81 -36.23 -10.75
N SER A 835 33.51 -35.61 -11.71
CA SER A 835 33.72 -36.03 -13.14
C SER A 835 32.52 -36.23 -14.09
N GLY A 836 32.61 -35.88 -15.39
CA GLY A 836 33.67 -35.14 -16.09
C GLY A 836 33.59 -35.27 -17.63
N LEU A 837 34.22 -34.31 -18.33
CA LEU A 837 34.65 -34.31 -19.76
C LEU A 837 33.62 -34.50 -20.91
N GLU A 838 33.93 -33.81 -22.03
CA GLU A 838 33.57 -34.13 -23.43
C GLU A 838 32.07 -34.09 -23.87
N TYR A 839 31.70 -33.67 -25.09
CA TYR A 839 32.39 -32.82 -26.09
C TYR A 839 31.36 -32.18 -27.07
N GLN A 840 31.80 -31.15 -27.81
CA GLN A 840 31.27 -30.63 -29.10
C GLN A 840 29.75 -30.49 -29.40
N GLN A 841 29.36 -29.22 -29.65
CA GLN A 841 28.79 -28.70 -30.91
C GLN A 841 27.83 -29.56 -31.76
N THR A 842 26.58 -29.11 -31.94
CA THR A 842 26.04 -28.39 -33.14
C THR A 842 24.59 -27.92 -32.83
N ARG A 843 24.00 -26.85 -33.39
CA ARG A 843 23.42 -26.66 -34.76
C ARG A 843 22.59 -27.89 -35.24
N GLN A 844 21.41 -27.77 -35.85
CA GLN A 844 20.67 -26.59 -36.34
C GLN A 844 19.15 -26.88 -36.52
N THR A 845 18.32 -25.83 -36.44
CA THR A 845 17.04 -25.60 -37.17
C THR A 845 16.12 -26.76 -37.61
N SER A 846 14.90 -26.72 -37.04
CA SER A 846 13.58 -26.58 -37.72
C SER A 846 12.78 -27.77 -38.35
N THR A 847 11.45 -27.52 -38.38
CA THR A 847 10.42 -27.93 -39.37
C THR A 847 9.73 -29.31 -39.37
N PHE A 848 8.51 -29.33 -38.81
CA PHE A 848 7.22 -29.72 -39.45
C PHE A 848 6.71 -31.19 -39.57
N THR A 849 5.37 -31.29 -39.43
CA THR A 849 4.40 -32.31 -39.94
C THR A 849 4.28 -33.73 -39.34
N SER A 850 3.27 -33.88 -38.46
CA SER A 850 2.10 -34.80 -38.55
C SER A 850 2.26 -36.33 -38.72
N HIS A 851 1.49 -37.09 -37.92
CA HIS A 851 0.62 -38.17 -38.42
C HIS A 851 -0.58 -38.46 -37.47
N ASN A 852 -1.56 -39.23 -37.95
CA ASN A 852 -2.91 -39.36 -37.36
C ASN A 852 -3.02 -40.44 -36.27
N ASN A 853 -4.13 -40.42 -35.50
CA ASN A 853 -5.17 -41.47 -35.56
C ASN A 853 -6.37 -41.18 -34.62
N GLU A 854 -7.58 -41.51 -35.10
CA GLU A 854 -8.80 -41.67 -34.27
C GLU A 854 -8.93 -43.13 -33.78
N PRO A 855 -9.97 -43.47 -32.98
CA PRO A 855 -11.16 -44.07 -33.64
C PRO A 855 -12.54 -43.64 -33.10
N HIS A 856 -13.57 -43.75 -33.94
CA HIS A 856 -14.99 -43.55 -33.63
C HIS A 856 -15.64 -44.69 -32.82
N CYS A 857 -16.75 -44.37 -32.14
CA CYS A 857 -17.93 -45.24 -32.02
C CYS A 857 -19.24 -44.41 -32.04
N ASN A 858 -20.35 -44.98 -32.53
CA ASN A 858 -21.62 -44.30 -32.83
C ASN A 858 -22.74 -44.58 -31.81
N GLY A 859 -23.79 -43.74 -31.77
CA GLY A 859 -25.07 -44.09 -31.16
C GLY A 859 -26.16 -43.00 -31.19
N THR A 860 -27.20 -43.18 -32.03
CA THR A 860 -28.46 -42.40 -32.00
C THR A 860 -29.66 -43.24 -32.49
N PRO A 861 -30.87 -42.99 -31.96
CA PRO A 861 -32.10 -43.09 -32.78
C PRO A 861 -33.10 -41.92 -32.56
N ASN A 862 -34.20 -41.90 -33.33
CA ASN A 862 -35.08 -40.73 -33.55
C ASN A 862 -36.50 -40.83 -32.94
N GLY A 863 -37.18 -39.66 -32.80
CA GLY A 863 -38.64 -39.51 -32.98
C GLY A 863 -39.45 -38.99 -31.76
N VAL A 864 -40.64 -38.36 -31.88
CA VAL A 864 -41.42 -37.80 -33.03
C VAL A 864 -42.30 -36.60 -32.55
N ARG A 865 -42.61 -35.67 -33.47
CA ARG A 865 -43.59 -34.53 -33.43
C ARG A 865 -44.73 -34.57 -32.39
N LYS A 866 -45.07 -33.43 -31.78
CA LYS A 866 -46.10 -32.40 -32.19
C LYS A 866 -46.11 -31.26 -31.13
N ASP A 867 -46.77 -30.09 -31.18
CA ASP A 867 -47.41 -29.12 -32.12
C ASP A 867 -47.91 -27.91 -31.22
N ASN A 868 -48.30 -26.67 -31.58
CA ASN A 868 -48.41 -25.83 -32.80
C ASN A 868 -48.43 -24.30 -32.38
N GLN A 869 -48.72 -23.36 -33.30
CA GLN A 869 -49.08 -21.92 -33.09
C GLN A 869 -48.03 -20.95 -32.47
N THR A 870 -47.75 -19.72 -32.97
CA THR A 870 -47.87 -19.11 -34.33
C THR A 870 -46.90 -17.87 -34.43
N PRO A 871 -46.53 -17.35 -35.63
CA PRO A 871 -45.33 -16.50 -35.90
C PRO A 871 -45.60 -14.96 -35.77
N ILE A 872 -44.82 -13.97 -36.23
CA ILE A 872 -43.93 -13.78 -37.42
C ILE A 872 -42.90 -12.63 -37.20
N PHE A 873 -41.63 -12.77 -37.65
CA PHE A 873 -40.83 -11.82 -38.48
C PHE A 873 -39.45 -12.44 -38.85
N PRO A 874 -38.80 -12.12 -40.00
CA PRO A 874 -37.77 -12.98 -40.61
C PRO A 874 -36.31 -12.49 -40.54
N THR A 875 -35.39 -13.43 -40.74
CA THR A 875 -33.94 -13.25 -40.97
C THR A 875 -33.59 -13.25 -42.46
N ASN A 876 -32.41 -12.71 -42.85
CA ASN A 876 -31.68 -13.20 -44.02
C ASN A 876 -30.16 -12.94 -43.93
N HIS A 877 -29.38 -13.99 -44.21
CA HIS A 877 -28.03 -13.92 -44.79
C HIS A 877 -28.19 -14.03 -46.34
N ASP A 878 -27.18 -13.97 -47.23
CA ASP A 878 -25.75 -14.28 -47.10
C ASP A 878 -24.87 -13.54 -48.15
N ARG A 879 -23.57 -13.89 -48.21
CA ARG A 879 -22.47 -13.34 -49.04
C ARG A 879 -22.68 -13.40 -50.57
N VAL A 880 -21.93 -12.57 -51.32
CA VAL A 880 -20.86 -12.97 -52.27
C VAL A 880 -20.08 -11.75 -52.84
N THR A 881 -18.87 -12.00 -53.36
CA THR A 881 -17.85 -11.06 -53.90
C THR A 881 -18.11 -10.55 -55.33
N ILE A 882 -17.45 -9.44 -55.76
CA ILE A 882 -16.56 -9.38 -56.98
C ILE A 882 -15.85 -8.00 -57.16
N SER A 883 -14.79 -7.99 -57.98
CA SER A 883 -13.83 -6.91 -58.30
C SER A 883 -14.38 -5.68 -59.07
N PRO A 884 -13.64 -4.55 -59.13
CA PRO A 884 -13.99 -3.36 -59.92
C PRO A 884 -13.41 -3.36 -61.35
N SER A 885 -14.12 -2.77 -62.33
CA SER A 885 -13.59 -2.54 -63.69
C SER A 885 -14.26 -1.39 -64.49
N SER A 886 -13.50 -0.31 -64.71
CA SER A 886 -13.38 0.51 -65.95
C SER A 886 -14.55 1.29 -66.59
N HIS A 887 -14.16 2.36 -67.32
CA HIS A 887 -14.83 3.07 -68.44
C HIS A 887 -15.89 4.18 -68.13
N GLN A 888 -15.91 5.34 -68.83
CA GLN A 888 -14.92 6.02 -69.72
C GLN A 888 -15.31 7.49 -70.05
N TYR A 889 -14.36 8.29 -70.61
CA TYR A 889 -14.51 9.64 -71.22
C TYR A 889 -14.87 10.80 -70.24
N ASN A 890 -14.54 12.08 -70.52
CA ASN A 890 -14.17 12.72 -71.79
C ASN A 890 -13.10 13.85 -71.65
N ASP A 891 -12.45 14.24 -72.75
CA ASP A 891 -11.37 15.25 -72.83
C ASP A 891 -11.83 16.72 -72.84
N ARG A 892 -10.96 17.66 -72.42
CA ARG A 892 -10.76 18.97 -73.08
C ARG A 892 -9.44 19.67 -72.73
N LYS A 893 -9.04 20.62 -73.59
CA LYS A 893 -7.76 21.37 -73.59
C LYS A 893 -7.91 22.85 -73.18
N GLY A 894 -6.78 23.47 -72.85
CA GLY A 894 -6.53 24.91 -72.70
C GLY A 894 -5.25 25.06 -71.85
N GLU A 895 -4.08 25.44 -72.40
CA GLU A 895 -3.63 26.82 -72.67
C GLU A 895 -3.37 27.61 -71.37
N ASN A 896 -2.37 28.47 -71.22
CA ASN A 896 -1.01 28.71 -71.75
C ASN A 896 -0.56 30.06 -71.08
N GLU A 897 0.60 30.61 -71.43
CA GLU A 897 1.19 31.87 -70.90
C GLU A 897 1.83 31.67 -69.49
N GLU A 898 3.12 31.99 -69.22
CA GLU A 898 3.97 33.15 -69.55
C GLU A 898 3.41 34.44 -68.88
N GLU A 899 4.20 35.29 -68.19
CA GLU A 899 5.56 35.76 -68.45
C GLU A 899 6.46 35.96 -67.19
N THR A 900 7.73 35.56 -67.35
CA THR A 900 9.03 36.29 -67.13
C THR A 900 9.49 36.94 -65.82
N ASP A 901 10.78 36.68 -65.50
CA ASP A 901 11.88 37.58 -65.10
C ASP A 901 11.67 38.72 -64.08
N SER A 902 12.54 38.91 -63.08
CA SER A 902 14.00 39.07 -63.32
C SER A 902 14.90 38.97 -62.07
N SER A 903 16.15 38.59 -62.36
CA SER A 903 17.44 38.72 -61.63
C SER A 903 17.57 39.65 -60.40
N GLY A 904 18.50 39.40 -59.46
CA GLY A 904 19.50 38.31 -59.38
C GLY A 904 20.80 38.71 -58.64
N PHE A 905 21.73 37.74 -58.51
CA PHE A 905 23.06 37.85 -57.85
C PHE A 905 23.05 38.15 -56.32
N HIS A 906 24.00 37.69 -55.50
CA HIS A 906 25.29 37.04 -55.78
C HIS A 906 25.49 35.76 -54.95
N ALA A 907 26.27 34.80 -55.45
CA ALA A 907 26.69 33.61 -54.71
C ALA A 907 28.22 33.57 -54.51
N ILE A 908 28.67 33.06 -53.36
CA ILE A 908 30.02 32.49 -53.16
C ILE A 908 29.89 31.18 -52.35
N ASN A 909 30.65 30.17 -52.76
CA ASN A 909 30.63 28.80 -52.22
C ASN A 909 31.14 28.68 -50.77
N SER A 910 30.61 27.68 -50.06
CA SER A 910 31.47 26.73 -49.34
C SER A 910 30.95 25.29 -49.55
N ARG A 911 31.85 24.30 -49.54
CA ARG A 911 31.54 22.92 -49.94
C ARG A 911 31.20 22.01 -48.77
N GLN A 912 30.44 20.96 -49.11
CA GLN A 912 30.28 19.70 -48.38
C GLN A 912 31.52 19.25 -47.60
N LEU A 913 31.31 18.64 -46.44
CA LEU A 913 31.50 17.18 -46.33
C LEU A 913 30.72 16.59 -45.15
N SER A 914 30.37 15.31 -45.30
CA SER A 914 29.51 14.54 -44.41
C SER A 914 30.28 13.84 -43.28
N HIS A 915 29.64 13.64 -42.13
CA HIS A 915 29.12 12.30 -41.79
C HIS A 915 28.05 12.37 -40.69
N ALA A 916 27.15 11.37 -40.69
CA ALA A 916 26.04 11.27 -39.75
C ALA A 916 26.46 10.73 -38.37
N SER A 917 25.55 10.90 -37.42
CA SER A 917 25.58 10.43 -36.02
C SER A 917 25.53 8.91 -35.88
#